data_AF-A0AAD5GWT0-F1
#
_entry.id   AF-A0AAD5GWT0-F1
#
_cell.length_a   1.000
_cell.length_b   1.000
_cell.length_c   1.000
_cell.angle_alpha   90.00
_cell.angle_beta   90.00
_cell.angle_gamma   90.00
#
_symmetry.space_group_name_H-M   'P 1'
#
loop_
_entity.id
_entity.type
_entity.pdbx_description
1 polymer ?
#
loop_
_entity_poly.entity_id
_entity_poly.type
_entity_poly.pdbx_seq_one_letter_code
_entity_poly.pdbx_strand_id
1 'polypeptide(L)'
;MDVPSNLEARRRLSFFANSLFMDMPVAPKVRNMISFSVLTPYYNEDVLFSKDALDKPNEDGVSIRFYLQKIFPDEWNNFLERLGHSNEEELIGDPDSEDKLRHWASYRGQTLTKTVRGMMYYREALELQAFLDNAKDDELVKGYKQAADSNTEEHLRNERSIVAQCQAVADMKFTYVVSCQQYGIQKRSNDARAHDILRLMTTYPSLRVSYIDEVEEPRYAETEKVRDNVSYYSVLVKAVPKSADASDRDQNLDQVIYRIKLPGHAILGEGKPENQNHAIIFTRGEGLQTIDMNQDNYMEEAFKMRNLLQEFLVKHGVRTPTILGLREHIFTGSVSSLAWFMSNQETSFVTIGQRLLANPLKVRFHYGHPDVFDRLFHLTRGGFNSTLRGGNVTHHEYIQVGKGRDVGLNQISLFEAKIANGNGEQTMSRDIYRLGHRFDFFRMLSCYFTTVGFYFNTLLTVLIVYVFLYGRLYLVLSGLERKLTTNKAIMKNNPLQVALASQSFVQIGFLMALPMIMEIGLERGFRSAFTDFVLMQLQLASVFFTFSLGTKTHYYGRTLLHGGAQYRPTGRGFVVFHAKFAENYRLYSRSHFVKGVELLILLVVYEIFGESYRSSLAFVLITISMWFMVGTWLFAPFLFNPSGFEWQKIVDDWTDWSKWISNRGGIGVSADKSWESWWEKDQEHLLSSGIRGIIMEILLASRFFIYQFGLVYHLSITNSKSFLVYGISWLVIFAGLIVMKGVSYCKRSLSNNYQLAFRLIKGLIFITFLSILITIIAQPHMTVKDVIVCILALMPTGWGMILIAQALRPYLRRTGFWSSVRTLAQYYEMIMGLLLFTPVAFLAWFPFVSEFQTRMLFNQAFSRGLQISRILGGGQKKDKSPRNK
;
A
#
# COMPACT_ATOMS: atom_id res chain seq x y z
N MET A 1 -24.50 -15.74 -33.00
CA MET A 1 -23.17 -15.25 -32.61
C MET A 1 -22.81 -15.95 -31.31
N ASP A 2 -21.76 -16.73 -31.32
CA ASP A 2 -21.26 -17.42 -30.13
C ASP A 2 -20.55 -16.40 -29.23
N VAL A 3 -21.27 -15.86 -28.24
CA VAL A 3 -20.69 -14.97 -27.25
C VAL A 3 -19.85 -15.82 -26.28
N PRO A 4 -18.54 -15.54 -26.08
CA PRO A 4 -17.69 -16.34 -25.21
C PRO A 4 -18.30 -16.53 -23.82
N SER A 5 -18.18 -17.70 -23.18
CA SER A 5 -18.75 -17.92 -21.84
C SER A 5 -18.01 -17.13 -20.74
N ASN A 6 -16.69 -16.98 -20.88
CA ASN A 6 -15.83 -16.30 -19.93
C ASN A 6 -16.10 -14.78 -19.88
N LEU A 7 -16.32 -14.25 -18.67
CA LEU A 7 -16.67 -12.85 -18.45
C LEU A 7 -15.54 -11.88 -18.82
N GLU A 8 -14.28 -12.25 -18.57
CA GLU A 8 -13.13 -11.42 -18.89
C GLU A 8 -12.92 -11.31 -20.41
N ALA A 9 -13.14 -12.40 -21.15
CA ALA A 9 -13.14 -12.40 -22.61
C ALA A 9 -14.24 -11.48 -23.17
N ARG A 10 -15.46 -11.56 -22.63
CA ARG A 10 -16.56 -10.63 -23.02
C ARG A 10 -16.18 -9.18 -22.77
N ARG A 11 -15.63 -8.85 -21.60
CA ARG A 11 -15.21 -7.50 -21.24
C ARG A 11 -14.17 -6.97 -22.22
N ARG A 12 -13.12 -7.75 -22.46
CA ARG A 12 -12.01 -7.41 -23.36
C ARG A 12 -12.49 -7.15 -24.79
N LEU A 13 -13.25 -8.08 -25.37
CA LEU A 13 -13.78 -7.93 -26.72
C LEU A 13 -14.79 -6.78 -26.84
N SER A 14 -15.65 -6.58 -25.83
CA SER A 14 -16.62 -5.48 -25.83
C SER A 14 -15.92 -4.13 -25.76
N PHE A 15 -14.90 -3.98 -24.90
CA PHE A 15 -14.11 -2.76 -24.84
C PHE A 15 -13.38 -2.51 -26.16
N PHE A 16 -12.71 -3.52 -26.70
CA PHE A 16 -11.99 -3.40 -27.97
C PHE A 16 -12.93 -2.95 -29.09
N ALA A 17 -14.07 -3.64 -29.28
CA ALA A 17 -15.05 -3.29 -30.30
C ALA A 17 -15.59 -1.86 -30.13
N ASN A 18 -15.95 -1.46 -28.90
CA ASN A 18 -16.43 -0.10 -28.63
C ASN A 18 -15.35 0.96 -28.86
N SER A 19 -14.10 0.66 -28.50
CA SER A 19 -12.98 1.60 -28.66
C SER A 19 -12.65 1.91 -30.12
N LEU A 20 -12.99 1.02 -31.06
CA LEU A 20 -12.79 1.24 -32.50
C LEU A 20 -13.70 2.34 -33.07
N PHE A 21 -14.79 2.68 -32.37
CA PHE A 21 -15.69 3.78 -32.76
C PHE A 21 -15.31 5.12 -32.12
N MET A 22 -14.28 5.16 -31.29
CA MET A 22 -13.77 6.40 -30.72
C MET A 22 -12.89 7.14 -31.73
N ASP A 23 -12.78 8.45 -31.55
CA ASP A 23 -11.87 9.28 -32.34
C ASP A 23 -10.41 8.86 -32.08
N MET A 24 -9.71 8.47 -33.15
CA MET A 24 -8.32 8.05 -33.10
C MET A 24 -7.60 8.44 -34.41
N PRO A 25 -6.31 8.82 -34.35
CA PRO A 25 -5.55 9.12 -35.56
C PRO A 25 -5.45 7.90 -36.49
N VAL A 26 -5.33 8.17 -37.80
CA VAL A 26 -5.12 7.13 -38.81
C VAL A 26 -3.75 6.48 -38.60
N ALA A 27 -3.72 5.15 -38.48
CA ALA A 27 -2.48 4.40 -38.32
C ALA A 27 -1.63 4.43 -39.60
N PRO A 28 -0.33 4.79 -39.53
CA PRO A 28 0.57 4.61 -40.66
C PRO A 28 0.94 3.13 -40.84
N LYS A 29 1.50 2.81 -42.01
CA LYS A 29 2.18 1.51 -42.22
C LYS A 29 3.24 1.29 -41.13
N VAL A 30 3.46 0.04 -40.70
CA VAL A 30 4.42 -0.30 -39.63
C VAL A 30 5.80 0.27 -39.93
N ARG A 31 6.26 0.22 -41.18
CA ARG A 31 7.57 0.78 -41.57
C ARG A 31 7.69 2.29 -41.30
N ASN A 32 6.58 3.03 -41.35
CA ASN A 32 6.54 4.49 -41.23
C ASN A 32 6.13 4.97 -39.84
N MET A 33 5.75 4.06 -38.93
CA MET A 33 5.39 4.46 -37.56
C MET A 33 6.59 4.95 -36.76
N ILE A 34 6.32 5.75 -35.73
CA ILE A 34 7.28 6.12 -34.69
C ILE A 34 7.76 4.84 -33.98
N SER A 35 9.07 4.67 -33.86
CA SER A 35 9.64 3.57 -33.07
C SER A 35 9.60 3.88 -31.58
N PHE A 36 9.42 2.85 -30.76
CA PHE A 36 9.31 3.02 -29.32
C PHE A 36 9.97 1.90 -28.52
N SER A 37 10.31 2.20 -27.28
CA SER A 37 10.69 1.22 -26.27
C SER A 37 9.66 1.13 -25.16
N VAL A 38 9.55 -0.05 -24.55
CA VAL A 38 8.95 -0.21 -23.23
C VAL A 38 10.06 -0.28 -22.18
N LEU A 39 9.85 0.33 -21.01
CA LEU A 39 10.74 0.27 -19.86
C LEU A 39 9.97 -0.12 -18.59
N THR A 40 10.36 -1.25 -17.99
CA THR A 40 9.74 -1.75 -16.75
C THR A 40 10.78 -1.88 -15.63
N PRO A 41 10.62 -1.19 -14.49
CA PRO A 41 11.49 -1.39 -13.34
C PRO A 41 11.10 -2.67 -12.58
N TYR A 42 12.09 -3.50 -12.26
CA TYR A 42 11.97 -4.73 -11.48
C TYR A 42 12.96 -4.72 -10.32
N TYR A 43 12.51 -5.10 -9.12
CA TYR A 43 13.43 -5.20 -7.98
C TYR A 43 13.66 -6.65 -7.57
N ASN A 44 12.65 -7.29 -6.97
CA ASN A 44 12.81 -8.60 -6.33
C ASN A 44 11.51 -9.41 -6.24
N GLU A 45 10.44 -8.94 -6.88
CA GLU A 45 9.14 -9.61 -6.95
C GLU A 45 9.23 -11.00 -7.60
N ASP A 46 8.20 -11.84 -7.47
CA ASP A 46 8.21 -13.15 -8.11
C ASP A 46 8.23 -13.02 -9.64
N VAL A 47 9.20 -13.70 -10.28
CA VAL A 47 9.30 -13.74 -11.75
C VAL A 47 8.30 -14.72 -12.32
N LEU A 48 8.34 -15.94 -11.79
CA LEU A 48 7.45 -17.05 -12.07
C LEU A 48 7.21 -17.75 -10.72
N PHE A 49 5.97 -18.13 -10.41
CA PHE A 49 5.71 -18.86 -9.16
C PHE A 49 6.45 -20.20 -9.17
N SER A 50 7.13 -20.53 -8.07
CA SER A 50 7.71 -21.86 -7.89
C SER A 50 6.62 -22.87 -7.54
N LYS A 51 6.88 -24.16 -7.81
CA LYS A 51 5.98 -25.26 -7.43
C LYS A 51 5.69 -25.24 -5.93
N ASP A 52 6.74 -25.09 -5.13
CA ASP A 52 6.62 -24.99 -3.68
C ASP A 52 5.73 -23.82 -3.26
N ALA A 53 5.81 -22.66 -3.93
CA ALA A 53 4.94 -21.54 -3.61
C ALA A 53 3.46 -21.81 -3.97
N LEU A 54 3.20 -22.59 -5.03
CA LEU A 54 1.85 -22.92 -5.48
C LEU A 54 1.15 -23.93 -4.58
N ASP A 55 1.89 -24.96 -4.15
CA ASP A 55 1.33 -26.12 -3.46
C ASP A 55 1.45 -26.02 -1.94
N LYS A 56 2.38 -25.21 -1.40
CA LYS A 56 2.55 -25.06 0.06
C LYS A 56 1.27 -24.49 0.67
N PRO A 57 0.56 -25.29 1.50
CA PRO A 57 -0.64 -24.81 2.15
C PRO A 57 -0.26 -23.81 3.26
N ASN A 58 -1.12 -22.84 3.47
CA ASN A 58 -1.04 -21.98 4.64
C ASN A 58 -1.49 -22.71 5.92
N GLU A 59 -1.49 -21.99 7.04
CA GLU A 59 -1.94 -22.51 8.34
C GLU A 59 -3.40 -23.01 8.35
N ASP A 60 -4.21 -22.57 7.37
CA ASP A 60 -5.62 -22.91 7.14
C ASP A 60 -5.78 -24.05 6.11
N GLY A 61 -4.69 -24.62 5.58
CA GLY A 61 -4.71 -25.70 4.59
C GLY A 61 -4.91 -25.24 3.13
N VAL A 62 -4.89 -23.93 2.87
CA VAL A 62 -5.17 -23.34 1.55
C VAL A 62 -3.88 -22.98 0.83
N SER A 63 -3.70 -23.49 -0.38
CA SER A 63 -2.58 -23.17 -1.27
C SER A 63 -2.96 -22.13 -2.32
N ILE A 64 -1.98 -21.50 -2.98
CA ILE A 64 -2.23 -20.55 -4.07
C ILE A 64 -2.95 -21.24 -5.23
N ARG A 65 -2.59 -22.49 -5.52
CA ARG A 65 -3.24 -23.32 -6.53
C ARG A 65 -4.73 -23.50 -6.23
N PHE A 66 -5.07 -23.93 -5.01
CA PHE A 66 -6.46 -24.10 -4.59
C PHE A 66 -7.25 -22.79 -4.73
N TYR A 67 -6.64 -21.68 -4.31
CA TYR A 67 -7.25 -20.36 -4.42
C TYR A 67 -7.59 -19.99 -5.86
N LEU A 68 -6.63 -20.11 -6.79
CA LEU A 68 -6.82 -19.73 -8.19
C LEU A 68 -7.87 -20.61 -8.89
N GLN A 69 -7.90 -21.91 -8.59
CA GLN A 69 -8.91 -22.83 -9.14
C GLN A 69 -10.33 -22.45 -8.73
N LYS A 70 -10.52 -21.96 -7.49
CA LYS A 70 -11.85 -21.58 -6.99
C LYS A 70 -12.32 -20.23 -7.52
N ILE A 71 -11.40 -19.33 -7.87
CA ILE A 71 -11.75 -18.01 -8.42
C ILE A 71 -11.92 -18.05 -9.94
N PHE A 72 -11.16 -18.90 -10.64
CA PHE A 72 -11.18 -19.01 -12.10
C PHE A 72 -11.53 -20.44 -12.55
N PRO A 73 -12.71 -20.99 -12.18
CA PRO A 73 -13.06 -22.37 -12.46
C PRO A 73 -13.21 -22.67 -13.96
N ASP A 74 -13.76 -21.72 -14.72
CA ASP A 74 -13.90 -21.81 -16.18
C ASP A 74 -12.53 -21.78 -16.87
N GLU A 75 -11.63 -20.90 -16.44
CA GLU A 75 -10.28 -20.84 -17.02
C GLU A 75 -9.38 -22.01 -16.62
N TRP A 76 -9.67 -22.66 -15.49
CA TRP A 76 -9.04 -23.90 -15.08
C TRP A 76 -9.47 -25.06 -15.98
N ASN A 77 -10.77 -25.20 -16.24
CA ASN A 77 -11.28 -26.22 -17.16
C ASN A 77 -10.70 -26.04 -18.58
N ASN A 78 -10.69 -24.82 -19.09
CA ASN A 78 -10.07 -24.49 -20.39
C ASN A 78 -8.55 -24.72 -20.42
N PHE A 79 -7.89 -24.76 -19.25
CA PHE A 79 -6.47 -25.10 -19.16
C PHE A 79 -6.25 -26.61 -19.24
N LEU A 80 -7.03 -27.39 -18.48
CA LEU A 80 -7.00 -28.85 -18.53
C LEU A 80 -7.32 -29.36 -19.94
N GLU A 81 -8.38 -28.82 -20.57
CA GLU A 81 -8.77 -29.16 -21.94
C GLU A 81 -7.62 -28.94 -22.94
N ARG A 82 -6.90 -27.81 -22.84
CA ARG A 82 -5.76 -27.51 -23.72
C ARG A 82 -4.56 -28.43 -23.54
N LEU A 83 -4.43 -29.06 -22.39
CA LEU A 83 -3.39 -30.05 -22.14
C LEU A 83 -3.86 -31.47 -22.51
N GLY A 84 -5.14 -31.65 -22.85
CA GLY A 84 -5.72 -32.97 -23.08
C GLY A 84 -5.92 -33.78 -21.80
N HIS A 85 -5.91 -33.14 -20.62
CA HIS A 85 -6.10 -33.80 -19.32
C HIS A 85 -7.54 -33.71 -18.87
N SER A 86 -8.06 -34.81 -18.32
CA SER A 86 -9.41 -34.84 -17.75
C SER A 86 -9.41 -34.48 -16.27
N ASN A 87 -8.34 -34.86 -15.54
CA ASN A 87 -8.24 -34.74 -14.09
C ASN A 87 -6.93 -34.06 -13.64
N GLU A 88 -6.96 -33.52 -12.43
CA GLU A 88 -5.83 -32.82 -11.81
C GLU A 88 -4.62 -33.72 -11.50
N GLU A 89 -4.86 -35.00 -11.24
CA GLU A 89 -3.83 -35.98 -10.90
C GLU A 89 -2.87 -36.26 -12.08
N GLU A 90 -3.33 -36.06 -13.31
CA GLU A 90 -2.53 -36.25 -14.52
C GLU A 90 -1.51 -35.12 -14.75
N LEU A 91 -1.67 -33.98 -14.07
CA LEU A 91 -0.70 -32.88 -14.10
C LEU A 91 0.56 -33.18 -13.26
N ILE A 92 0.50 -34.19 -12.39
CA ILE A 92 1.55 -34.48 -11.41
C ILE A 92 2.52 -35.49 -12.02
N GLY A 93 3.79 -35.09 -12.15
CA GLY A 93 4.87 -35.99 -12.60
C GLY A 93 5.36 -35.77 -14.04
N ASP A 94 4.66 -34.98 -14.86
CA ASP A 94 5.18 -34.50 -16.16
C ASP A 94 5.81 -33.09 -16.01
N PRO A 95 7.12 -32.93 -16.23
CA PRO A 95 7.81 -31.64 -16.10
C PRO A 95 7.24 -30.53 -17.00
N ASP A 96 6.74 -30.85 -18.19
CA ASP A 96 6.18 -29.86 -19.11
C ASP A 96 4.81 -29.35 -18.63
N SER A 97 3.94 -30.26 -18.21
CA SER A 97 2.64 -29.92 -17.61
C SER A 97 2.79 -29.13 -16.31
N GLU A 98 3.76 -29.48 -15.46
CA GLU A 98 4.08 -28.72 -14.24
C GLU A 98 4.53 -27.30 -14.56
N ASP A 99 5.33 -27.12 -15.61
CA ASP A 99 5.79 -25.80 -16.00
C ASP A 99 4.67 -24.95 -16.62
N LYS A 100 3.79 -25.56 -17.44
CA LYS A 100 2.58 -24.91 -17.94
C LYS A 100 1.63 -24.50 -16.81
N LEU A 101 1.55 -25.29 -15.74
CA LEU A 101 0.80 -24.94 -14.52
C LEU A 101 1.40 -23.70 -13.82
N ARG A 102 2.73 -23.64 -13.68
CA ARG A 102 3.42 -22.46 -13.13
C ARG A 102 3.13 -21.20 -13.94
N HIS A 103 3.15 -21.30 -15.28
CA HIS A 103 2.78 -20.22 -16.17
C HIS A 103 1.30 -19.82 -16.01
N TRP A 104 0.38 -20.78 -15.98
CA TRP A 104 -1.05 -20.54 -15.78
C TRP A 104 -1.30 -19.77 -14.48
N ALA A 105 -0.66 -20.17 -13.37
CA ALA A 105 -0.80 -19.47 -12.10
C ALA A 105 -0.17 -18.06 -12.14
N SER A 106 1.02 -17.93 -12.71
CA SER A 106 1.76 -16.67 -12.77
C SER A 106 1.08 -15.60 -13.62
N TYR A 107 0.35 -16.02 -14.67
CA TYR A 107 -0.49 -15.13 -15.50
C TYR A 107 -1.72 -14.57 -14.77
N ARG A 108 -2.08 -15.12 -13.61
CA ARG A 108 -3.17 -14.63 -12.75
C ARG A 108 -2.65 -13.90 -11.50
N GLY A 109 -1.36 -13.97 -11.24
CA GLY A 109 -0.66 -13.18 -10.21
C GLY A 109 -0.16 -11.83 -10.73
N GLN A 110 0.64 -11.15 -9.89
CA GLN A 110 1.36 -9.92 -10.21
C GLN A 110 2.85 -10.21 -10.41
N THR A 111 3.16 -11.04 -11.41
CA THR A 111 4.51 -11.55 -11.69
C THR A 111 5.17 -10.82 -12.86
N LEU A 112 6.52 -10.80 -12.92
CA LEU A 112 7.26 -10.26 -14.07
C LEU A 112 6.91 -10.99 -15.37
N THR A 113 6.70 -12.30 -15.32
CA THR A 113 6.33 -13.10 -16.49
C THR A 113 5.01 -12.63 -17.13
N LYS A 114 4.00 -12.28 -16.32
CA LYS A 114 2.73 -11.73 -16.84
C LYS A 114 2.95 -10.41 -17.57
N THR A 115 3.64 -9.48 -16.92
CA THR A 115 3.94 -8.15 -17.46
C THR A 115 4.76 -8.25 -18.75
N VAL A 116 5.77 -9.12 -18.77
CA VAL A 116 6.59 -9.30 -19.97
C VAL A 116 5.78 -9.86 -21.13
N ARG A 117 5.02 -10.93 -20.90
CA ARG A 117 4.14 -11.49 -21.92
C ARG A 117 3.19 -10.43 -22.48
N GLY A 118 2.54 -9.67 -21.60
CA GLY A 118 1.61 -8.61 -21.99
C GLY A 118 2.25 -7.57 -22.91
N MET A 119 3.41 -7.04 -22.53
CA MET A 119 4.11 -6.03 -23.35
C MET A 119 4.69 -6.61 -24.64
N MET A 120 5.03 -7.89 -24.67
CA MET A 120 5.51 -8.56 -25.89
C MET A 120 4.41 -8.76 -26.94
N TYR A 121 3.12 -8.63 -26.58
CA TYR A 121 2.04 -8.56 -27.57
C TYR A 121 2.18 -7.37 -28.52
N TYR A 122 2.89 -6.29 -28.15
CA TYR A 122 3.22 -5.24 -29.12
C TYR A 122 4.05 -5.77 -30.28
N ARG A 123 5.05 -6.63 -30.02
CA ARG A 123 5.85 -7.24 -31.07
C ARG A 123 4.99 -8.14 -31.96
N GLU A 124 4.20 -9.03 -31.37
CA GLU A 124 3.33 -9.95 -32.10
C GLU A 124 2.30 -9.20 -32.97
N ALA A 125 1.69 -8.14 -32.41
CA ALA A 125 0.76 -7.29 -33.14
C ALA A 125 1.44 -6.57 -34.31
N LEU A 126 2.66 -6.04 -34.12
CA LEU A 126 3.42 -5.36 -35.17
C LEU A 126 3.88 -6.32 -36.26
N GLU A 127 4.25 -7.56 -35.93
CA GLU A 127 4.60 -8.58 -36.92
C GLU A 127 3.40 -8.91 -37.82
N LEU A 128 2.23 -9.14 -37.21
CA LEU A 128 1.01 -9.39 -37.97
C LEU A 128 0.61 -8.18 -38.80
N GLN A 129 0.68 -6.97 -38.25
CA GLN A 129 0.37 -5.75 -38.98
C GLN A 129 1.36 -5.47 -40.11
N ALA A 130 2.64 -5.81 -39.94
CA ALA A 130 3.65 -5.67 -40.99
C ALA A 130 3.42 -6.69 -42.11
N PHE A 131 2.95 -7.89 -41.78
CA PHE A 131 2.50 -8.87 -42.76
C PHE A 131 1.30 -8.32 -43.55
N LEU A 132 0.28 -7.81 -42.86
CA LEU A 132 -0.90 -7.23 -43.53
C LEU A 132 -0.57 -6.01 -44.42
N ASP A 133 0.44 -5.21 -44.06
CA ASP A 133 0.86 -4.05 -44.86
C ASP A 133 1.62 -4.41 -46.15
N ASN A 134 2.18 -5.64 -46.24
CA ASN A 134 3.09 -6.09 -47.29
C ASN A 134 2.60 -7.32 -48.09
N ALA A 135 1.71 -8.14 -47.53
CA ALA A 135 1.25 -9.40 -48.13
C ALA A 135 0.40 -9.13 -49.39
N LYS A 136 0.57 -9.98 -50.40
CA LYS A 136 -0.29 -9.98 -51.61
C LYS A 136 -1.59 -10.72 -51.33
N ASP A 137 -2.62 -10.50 -52.15
CA ASP A 137 -3.96 -11.09 -51.97
C ASP A 137 -3.93 -12.63 -51.79
N ASP A 138 -3.12 -13.34 -52.57
CA ASP A 138 -2.97 -14.80 -52.49
C ASP A 138 -2.37 -15.29 -51.14
N GLU A 139 -1.51 -14.49 -50.52
CA GLU A 139 -0.88 -14.79 -49.23
C GLU A 139 -1.81 -14.44 -48.06
N LEU A 140 -2.63 -13.41 -48.22
CA LEU A 140 -3.68 -13.05 -47.26
C LEU A 140 -4.73 -14.16 -47.14
N VAL A 141 -5.08 -14.82 -48.24
CA VAL A 141 -6.02 -15.96 -48.27
C VAL A 141 -5.45 -17.20 -47.57
N LYS A 142 -4.15 -17.48 -47.72
CA LYS A 142 -3.48 -18.59 -47.01
C LYS A 142 -3.36 -18.31 -45.50
N GLY A 143 -3.29 -17.03 -45.12
CA GLY A 143 -3.26 -16.59 -43.74
C GLY A 143 -1.88 -16.70 -43.09
N TYR A 144 -1.63 -15.85 -42.10
CA TYR A 144 -0.33 -15.68 -41.44
C TYR A 144 0.25 -16.99 -40.88
N LYS A 145 -0.57 -17.86 -40.28
CA LYS A 145 -0.11 -19.13 -39.70
C LYS A 145 0.43 -20.10 -40.74
N GLN A 146 -0.27 -20.30 -41.87
CA GLN A 146 0.22 -21.18 -42.93
C GLN A 146 1.46 -20.60 -43.61
N ALA A 147 1.56 -19.28 -43.76
CA ALA A 147 2.76 -18.62 -44.29
C ALA A 147 3.97 -18.67 -43.33
N ALA A 148 3.72 -18.74 -42.01
CA ALA A 148 4.76 -18.93 -40.99
C ALA A 148 5.20 -20.40 -40.87
N ASP A 149 4.25 -21.34 -41.01
CA ASP A 149 4.47 -22.78 -40.90
C ASP A 149 5.00 -23.41 -42.20
N SER A 150 4.80 -22.78 -43.38
CA SER A 150 5.31 -23.24 -44.68
C SER A 150 6.83 -23.07 -44.86
N ASN A 151 7.59 -22.97 -43.77
CA ASN A 151 9.06 -23.01 -43.75
C ASN A 151 9.63 -24.43 -43.95
N THR A 152 8.86 -25.35 -44.53
CA THR A 152 9.33 -26.70 -44.89
C THR A 152 10.14 -26.65 -46.19
N GLU A 153 11.45 -26.45 -46.03
CA GLU A 153 12.59 -26.74 -46.93
C GLU A 153 12.63 -26.16 -48.37
N GLU A 154 11.54 -25.80 -49.03
CA GLU A 154 11.55 -25.51 -50.47
C GLU A 154 11.69 -24.01 -50.86
N HIS A 155 11.75 -23.10 -49.90
CA HIS A 155 11.87 -21.63 -50.13
C HIS A 155 13.15 -20.99 -49.58
N LEU A 156 14.19 -21.78 -49.30
CA LEU A 156 15.45 -21.26 -48.75
C LEU A 156 16.38 -20.61 -49.79
N ARG A 157 16.08 -20.64 -51.09
CA ARG A 157 17.04 -20.22 -52.13
C ARG A 157 16.77 -18.90 -52.84
N ASN A 158 15.57 -18.32 -52.80
CA ASN A 158 15.31 -17.04 -53.44
C ASN A 158 14.39 -16.17 -52.57
N GLU A 159 14.92 -15.02 -52.14
CA GLU A 159 14.28 -13.97 -51.32
C GLU A 159 13.94 -14.36 -49.86
N ARG A 160 14.51 -13.61 -48.90
CA ARG A 160 14.24 -13.76 -47.45
C ARG A 160 12.73 -13.81 -47.22
N SER A 161 12.23 -14.88 -46.60
CA SER A 161 10.79 -15.09 -46.37
C SER A 161 10.12 -13.82 -45.85
N ILE A 162 8.92 -13.51 -46.36
CA ILE A 162 8.15 -12.31 -46.00
C ILE A 162 8.00 -12.21 -44.47
N VAL A 163 7.88 -13.36 -43.79
CA VAL A 163 7.86 -13.47 -42.33
C VAL A 163 9.15 -12.91 -41.70
N ALA A 164 10.33 -13.30 -42.19
CA ALA A 164 11.59 -12.76 -41.68
C ALA A 164 11.72 -11.24 -41.89
N GLN A 165 11.17 -10.71 -43.00
CA GLN A 165 11.10 -9.27 -43.22
C GLN A 165 10.16 -8.57 -42.23
N CYS A 166 8.99 -9.15 -41.97
CA CYS A 166 8.02 -8.62 -41.00
C CYS A 166 8.60 -8.61 -39.57
N GLN A 167 9.27 -9.70 -39.17
CA GLN A 167 9.99 -9.79 -37.89
C GLN A 167 11.07 -8.71 -37.78
N ALA A 168 11.87 -8.51 -38.83
CA ALA A 168 12.90 -7.47 -38.84
C ALA A 168 12.31 -6.06 -38.72
N VAL A 169 11.19 -5.77 -39.38
CA VAL A 169 10.48 -4.49 -39.26
C VAL A 169 9.95 -4.30 -37.84
N ALA A 170 9.34 -5.32 -37.23
CA ALA A 170 8.88 -5.26 -35.85
C ALA A 170 10.03 -5.01 -34.87
N ASP A 171 11.17 -5.71 -35.02
CA ASP A 171 12.35 -5.56 -34.17
C ASP A 171 13.06 -4.20 -34.35
N MET A 172 12.93 -3.57 -35.53
CA MET A 172 13.38 -2.19 -35.75
C MET A 172 12.47 -1.15 -35.09
N LYS A 173 11.18 -1.45 -34.90
CA LYS A 173 10.19 -0.51 -34.35
C LYS A 173 9.95 -0.65 -32.86
N PHE A 174 10.15 -1.84 -32.30
CA PHE A 174 9.85 -2.15 -30.92
C PHE A 174 11.02 -2.81 -30.20
N THR A 175 11.30 -2.32 -28.98
CA THR A 175 12.28 -2.92 -28.07
C THR A 175 11.74 -2.88 -26.65
N TYR A 176 12.13 -3.84 -25.83
CA TYR A 176 11.68 -3.88 -24.44
C TYR A 176 12.87 -4.05 -23.49
N VAL A 177 13.01 -3.11 -22.55
CA VAL A 177 14.03 -3.14 -21.51
C VAL A 177 13.36 -3.36 -20.15
N VAL A 178 13.74 -4.41 -19.45
CA VAL A 178 13.37 -4.61 -18.03
C VAL A 178 14.59 -4.30 -17.19
N SER A 179 14.45 -3.37 -16.24
CA SER A 179 15.51 -3.03 -15.31
C SER A 179 15.46 -3.92 -14.08
N CYS A 180 16.14 -5.06 -14.15
CA CYS A 180 16.28 -6.02 -13.07
C CYS A 180 17.48 -5.69 -12.18
N GLN A 181 17.29 -4.73 -11.28
CA GLN A 181 18.38 -4.15 -10.50
C GLN A 181 19.27 -5.16 -9.77
N GLN A 182 18.67 -6.22 -9.23
CA GLN A 182 19.33 -7.27 -8.45
C GLN A 182 19.85 -8.45 -9.29
N TYR A 183 19.67 -8.45 -10.61
CA TYR A 183 19.99 -9.61 -11.46
C TYR A 183 21.46 -10.04 -11.36
N GLY A 184 22.40 -9.10 -11.30
CA GLY A 184 23.82 -9.42 -11.15
C GLY A 184 24.14 -10.18 -9.85
N ILE A 185 23.51 -9.78 -8.73
CA ILE A 185 23.65 -10.47 -7.44
C ILE A 185 22.95 -11.83 -7.47
N GLN A 186 21.71 -11.88 -7.98
CA GLN A 186 20.93 -13.11 -8.12
C GLN A 186 21.64 -14.15 -8.98
N LYS A 187 22.32 -13.71 -10.05
CA LYS A 187 23.14 -14.57 -10.91
C LYS A 187 24.32 -15.15 -10.14
N ARG A 188 25.08 -14.32 -9.40
CA ARG A 188 26.21 -14.77 -8.57
C ARG A 188 25.80 -15.72 -7.45
N SER A 189 24.60 -15.54 -6.89
CA SER A 189 24.07 -16.38 -5.81
C SER A 189 23.30 -17.61 -6.30
N ASN A 190 23.26 -17.87 -7.61
CA ASN A 190 22.51 -18.97 -8.22
C ASN A 190 21.01 -19.01 -7.82
N ASP A 191 20.37 -17.83 -7.76
CA ASP A 191 18.96 -17.69 -7.39
C ASP A 191 18.04 -18.18 -8.53
N ALA A 192 16.93 -18.85 -8.19
CA ALA A 192 15.94 -19.31 -9.17
C ALA A 192 15.40 -18.17 -10.04
N ARG A 193 15.30 -16.96 -9.49
CA ARG A 193 14.83 -15.78 -10.24
C ARG A 193 15.74 -15.39 -11.39
N ALA A 194 17.06 -15.58 -11.24
CA ALA A 194 18.00 -15.29 -12.33
C ALA A 194 17.78 -16.26 -13.51
N HIS A 195 17.48 -17.52 -13.22
CA HIS A 195 17.14 -18.53 -14.23
C HIS A 195 15.82 -18.21 -14.93
N ASP A 196 14.79 -17.82 -14.17
CA ASP A 196 13.50 -17.43 -14.74
C ASP A 196 13.61 -16.15 -15.61
N ILE A 197 14.44 -15.17 -15.21
CA ILE A 197 14.72 -13.97 -16.02
C ILE A 197 15.48 -14.33 -17.31
N LEU A 198 16.48 -15.21 -17.22
CA LEU A 198 17.20 -15.70 -18.39
C LEU A 198 16.25 -16.41 -19.35
N ARG A 199 15.34 -17.23 -18.81
CA ARG A 199 14.30 -17.90 -19.59
C ARG A 199 13.42 -16.90 -20.32
N LEU A 200 12.96 -15.83 -19.65
CA LEU A 200 12.18 -14.76 -20.32
C LEU A 200 12.95 -14.14 -21.49
N MET A 201 14.25 -13.87 -21.33
CA MET A 201 15.08 -13.35 -22.43
C MET A 201 15.21 -14.34 -23.59
N THR A 202 15.27 -15.65 -23.31
CA THR A 202 15.30 -16.68 -24.37
C THR A 202 13.96 -16.83 -25.08
N THR A 203 12.84 -16.67 -24.36
CA THR A 203 11.48 -16.76 -24.94
C THR A 203 11.14 -15.53 -25.80
N TYR A 204 11.64 -14.35 -25.42
CA TYR A 204 11.30 -13.08 -26.07
C TYR A 204 12.53 -12.38 -26.67
N PRO A 205 12.81 -12.55 -27.98
CA PRO A 205 14.04 -12.07 -28.60
C PRO A 205 14.28 -10.55 -28.57
N SER A 206 13.23 -9.73 -28.40
CA SER A 206 13.32 -8.25 -28.29
C SER A 206 13.45 -7.76 -26.85
N LEU A 207 13.35 -8.66 -25.87
CA LEU A 207 13.56 -8.36 -24.45
C LEU A 207 15.05 -8.20 -24.15
N ARG A 208 15.39 -7.16 -23.41
CA ARG A 208 16.71 -6.90 -22.85
C ARG A 208 16.57 -6.69 -21.35
N VAL A 209 17.58 -7.09 -20.60
CA VAL A 209 17.61 -6.89 -19.15
C VAL A 209 18.75 -5.94 -18.81
N SER A 210 18.45 -4.90 -18.04
CA SER A 210 19.47 -4.04 -17.43
C SER A 210 19.57 -4.29 -15.94
N TYR A 211 20.77 -4.19 -15.38
CA TYR A 211 21.00 -4.35 -13.94
C TYR A 211 22.18 -3.51 -13.46
N ILE A 212 22.31 -3.38 -12.13
CA ILE A 212 23.45 -2.74 -11.51
C ILE A 212 24.45 -3.82 -11.10
N ASP A 213 25.67 -3.70 -11.60
CA ASP A 213 26.77 -4.57 -11.25
C ASP A 213 27.69 -3.85 -10.25
N GLU A 214 27.86 -4.46 -9.08
CA GLU A 214 28.76 -4.02 -8.01
C GLU A 214 30.03 -4.86 -8.07
N VAL A 215 31.17 -4.19 -8.22
CA VAL A 215 32.48 -4.81 -8.28
C VAL A 215 33.39 -4.19 -7.23
N GLU A 216 33.92 -5.03 -6.35
CA GLU A 216 34.95 -4.65 -5.39
C GLU A 216 36.28 -4.51 -6.13
N GLU A 217 36.86 -3.30 -6.14
CA GLU A 217 38.18 -3.05 -6.72
C GLU A 217 39.25 -3.09 -5.61
N PRO A 218 40.28 -3.95 -5.69
CA PRO A 218 41.38 -3.94 -4.74
C PRO A 218 42.23 -2.68 -4.95
N ARG A 219 42.43 -1.88 -3.89
CA ARG A 219 43.44 -0.81 -3.90
C ARG A 219 44.78 -1.36 -3.42
N TYR A 220 45.80 -1.24 -4.26
CA TYR A 220 47.18 -1.14 -3.80
C TYR A 220 47.45 0.33 -3.44
N ALA A 221 47.18 0.69 -2.19
CA ALA A 221 47.71 1.92 -1.59
C ALA A 221 48.52 1.53 -0.36
N GLU A 222 49.83 1.76 -0.42
CA GLU A 222 50.68 1.70 0.76
C GLU A 222 50.16 2.72 1.78
N THR A 223 49.88 2.25 2.99
CA THR A 223 49.37 2.96 4.17
C THR A 223 47.86 3.24 4.24
N GLU A 224 47.27 2.67 5.30
CA GLU A 224 45.89 2.78 5.82
C GLU A 224 44.79 1.96 5.11
N LYS A 225 44.34 0.91 5.81
CA LYS A 225 43.11 0.14 5.54
C LYS A 225 41.88 1.06 5.65
N VAL A 226 41.55 1.76 4.57
CA VAL A 226 40.27 2.47 4.42
C VAL A 226 39.39 1.68 3.45
N ARG A 227 38.11 1.50 3.85
CA ARG A 227 37.04 0.71 3.22
C ARG A 227 37.16 0.52 1.69
N ASP A 228 36.92 -0.71 1.26
CA ASP A 228 36.79 -1.12 -0.15
C ASP A 228 35.94 -0.12 -0.93
N ASN A 229 36.50 0.41 -2.03
CA ASN A 229 35.76 1.30 -2.92
C ASN A 229 35.00 0.42 -3.92
N VAL A 230 33.69 0.26 -3.70
CA VAL A 230 32.81 -0.47 -4.63
C VAL A 230 32.60 0.39 -5.89
N SER A 231 32.97 -0.16 -7.04
CA SER A 231 32.64 0.43 -8.34
C SER A 231 31.28 -0.08 -8.82
N TYR A 232 30.44 0.84 -9.28
CA TYR A 232 29.10 0.54 -9.77
C TYR A 232 29.04 0.65 -11.29
N TYR A 233 28.38 -0.30 -11.96
CA TYR A 233 28.18 -0.30 -13.41
C TYR A 233 26.70 -0.50 -13.74
N SER A 234 26.20 0.22 -14.75
CA SER A 234 24.92 -0.08 -15.40
C SER A 234 25.20 -1.02 -16.58
N VAL A 235 24.61 -2.20 -16.57
CA VAL A 235 24.87 -3.27 -17.56
C VAL A 235 23.61 -3.58 -18.33
N LEU A 236 23.73 -3.83 -19.63
CA LEU A 236 22.66 -4.35 -20.50
C LEU A 236 23.04 -5.73 -21.02
N VAL A 237 22.15 -6.70 -20.85
CA VAL A 237 22.31 -8.07 -21.35
C VAL A 237 21.18 -8.49 -22.28
N LYS A 238 21.47 -9.50 -23.11
CA LYS A 238 20.55 -10.17 -24.02
C LYS A 238 20.83 -11.68 -24.02
N ALA A 239 19.79 -12.50 -24.17
CA ALA A 239 19.97 -13.92 -24.45
C ALA A 239 20.44 -14.18 -25.89
N VAL A 240 21.45 -15.05 -26.04
CA VAL A 240 21.91 -15.55 -27.35
C VAL A 240 21.34 -16.96 -27.56
N PRO A 241 20.87 -17.29 -28.78
CA PRO A 241 20.47 -18.67 -29.09
C PRO A 241 21.65 -19.62 -28.89
N LYS A 242 21.41 -20.83 -28.38
CA LYS A 242 22.42 -21.88 -28.38
C LYS A 242 22.85 -22.15 -29.83
N SER A 243 24.12 -21.99 -30.16
CA SER A 243 24.64 -22.46 -31.45
C SER A 243 24.57 -23.98 -31.51
N ALA A 244 24.20 -24.53 -32.67
CA ALA A 244 24.16 -25.99 -32.88
C ALA A 244 25.57 -26.63 -32.77
N ASP A 245 26.62 -25.82 -32.96
CA ASP A 245 28.01 -26.20 -32.82
C ASP A 245 28.64 -25.48 -31.62
N ALA A 246 28.71 -26.12 -30.45
CA ALA A 246 29.70 -25.83 -29.40
C ALA A 246 29.57 -26.82 -28.23
N SER A 247 30.63 -27.60 -28.02
CA SER A 247 30.79 -28.59 -26.95
C SER A 247 31.19 -28.00 -25.60
N ASP A 248 30.81 -26.76 -25.28
CA ASP A 248 31.14 -26.11 -24.01
C ASP A 248 29.97 -26.16 -23.02
N ARG A 249 30.18 -26.84 -21.90
CA ARG A 249 29.18 -27.01 -20.82
C ARG A 249 28.93 -25.73 -19.98
N ASP A 250 29.66 -24.64 -20.24
CA ASP A 250 29.64 -23.38 -19.46
C ASP A 250 29.31 -22.12 -20.30
N GLN A 251 28.52 -22.22 -21.37
CA GLN A 251 28.05 -21.02 -22.06
C GLN A 251 27.02 -20.25 -21.22
N ASN A 252 27.44 -19.11 -20.67
CA ASN A 252 26.53 -18.05 -20.20
C ASN A 252 25.64 -17.61 -21.37
N LEU A 253 24.38 -18.04 -21.36
CA LEU A 253 23.39 -17.69 -22.40
C LEU A 253 23.08 -16.19 -22.44
N ASP A 254 23.40 -15.45 -21.38
CA ASP A 254 23.30 -13.99 -21.31
C ASP A 254 24.60 -13.31 -21.75
N GLN A 255 24.54 -12.63 -22.90
CA GLN A 255 25.62 -11.82 -23.43
C GLN A 255 25.49 -10.37 -22.96
N VAL A 256 26.57 -9.82 -22.41
CA VAL A 256 26.68 -8.39 -22.10
C VAL A 256 26.84 -7.59 -23.39
N ILE A 257 25.92 -6.65 -23.62
CA ILE A 257 25.97 -5.73 -24.76
C ILE A 257 26.69 -4.44 -24.38
N TYR A 258 26.33 -3.85 -23.25
CA TYR A 258 26.90 -2.61 -22.75
C TYR A 258 27.20 -2.72 -21.26
N ARG A 259 28.29 -2.08 -20.84
CA ARG A 259 28.69 -1.95 -19.44
C ARG A 259 29.23 -0.54 -19.21
N ILE A 260 28.50 0.27 -18.47
CA ILE A 260 28.77 1.71 -18.29
C ILE A 260 29.10 1.95 -16.82
N LYS A 261 30.28 2.50 -16.52
CA LYS A 261 30.67 2.86 -15.15
C LYS A 261 29.83 4.02 -14.65
N LEU A 262 29.23 3.87 -13.47
CA LEU A 262 28.45 4.89 -12.78
C LEU A 262 29.36 5.72 -11.85
N PRO A 263 29.01 6.98 -11.56
CA PRO A 263 29.81 7.84 -10.68
C PRO A 263 29.75 7.41 -9.19
N GLY A 264 28.83 6.52 -8.84
CA GLY A 264 28.62 6.01 -7.48
C GLY A 264 27.41 5.08 -7.41
N HIS A 265 26.97 4.76 -6.20
CA HIS A 265 25.78 3.95 -5.97
C HIS A 265 24.53 4.64 -6.57
N ALA A 266 23.82 3.94 -7.45
CA ALA A 266 22.71 4.54 -8.21
C ALA A 266 21.46 4.80 -7.35
N ILE A 267 21.30 4.11 -6.22
CA ILE A 267 20.09 4.22 -5.39
C ILE A 267 20.30 5.31 -4.34
N LEU A 268 19.83 6.51 -4.65
CA LEU A 268 19.91 7.67 -3.77
C LEU A 268 18.58 8.00 -3.08
N GLY A 269 17.45 7.54 -3.62
CA GLY A 269 16.10 7.89 -3.16
C GLY A 269 15.07 6.79 -3.39
N GLU A 270 13.92 7.12 -3.99
CA GLU A 270 12.88 6.13 -4.26
C GLU A 270 13.37 5.06 -5.24
N GLY A 271 13.21 3.78 -4.88
CA GLY A 271 13.76 2.68 -5.67
C GLY A 271 13.24 2.59 -7.11
N LYS A 272 11.97 2.93 -7.39
CA LYS A 272 11.39 2.78 -8.76
C LYS A 272 11.96 3.80 -9.76
N PRO A 273 11.91 5.13 -9.51
CA PRO A 273 12.51 6.11 -10.43
C PRO A 273 14.00 5.88 -10.65
N GLU A 274 14.78 5.58 -9.60
CA GLU A 274 16.22 5.34 -9.74
C GLU A 274 16.53 4.08 -10.55
N ASN A 275 15.71 3.04 -10.41
CA ASN A 275 15.80 1.84 -11.24
C ASN A 275 15.51 2.14 -12.73
N GLN A 276 14.60 3.07 -13.04
CA GLN A 276 14.39 3.52 -14.42
C GLN A 276 15.53 4.42 -14.93
N ASN A 277 16.09 5.28 -14.08
CA ASN A 277 17.12 6.25 -14.45
C ASN A 277 18.39 5.58 -14.99
N HIS A 278 18.90 4.52 -14.34
CA HIS A 278 20.12 3.86 -14.83
C HIS A 278 19.89 3.06 -16.12
N ALA A 279 18.64 2.66 -16.39
CA ALA A 279 18.26 1.82 -17.52
C ALA A 279 17.81 2.62 -18.76
N ILE A 280 17.34 3.86 -18.59
CA ILE A 280 16.79 4.67 -19.68
C ILE A 280 17.76 4.86 -20.85
N ILE A 281 19.06 4.88 -20.58
CA ILE A 281 20.14 5.00 -21.58
C ILE A 281 20.16 3.84 -22.59
N PHE A 282 19.61 2.68 -22.21
CA PHE A 282 19.54 1.48 -23.04
C PHE A 282 18.29 1.43 -23.93
N THR A 283 17.29 2.28 -23.66
CA THR A 283 16.08 2.40 -24.50
C THR A 283 16.41 3.00 -25.87
N ARG A 284 15.58 2.73 -26.87
CA ARG A 284 15.73 3.14 -28.28
C ARG A 284 14.41 3.69 -28.84
N GLY A 285 14.46 4.29 -30.03
CA GLY A 285 13.31 4.93 -30.65
C GLY A 285 12.98 6.32 -30.09
N GLU A 286 11.89 6.90 -30.60
CA GLU A 286 11.42 8.25 -30.26
C GLU A 286 10.35 8.21 -29.15
N GLY A 287 9.57 7.13 -29.07
CA GLY A 287 8.63 6.87 -27.98
C GLY A 287 9.25 6.06 -26.84
N LEU A 288 8.87 6.35 -25.60
CA LEU A 288 9.21 5.54 -24.43
C LEU A 288 7.98 5.31 -23.58
N GLN A 289 7.47 4.08 -23.57
CA GLN A 289 6.39 3.69 -22.66
C GLN A 289 6.98 3.21 -21.33
N THR A 290 6.56 3.82 -20.24
CA THR A 290 6.97 3.40 -18.89
C THR A 290 5.88 2.52 -18.30
N ILE A 291 6.24 1.31 -17.90
CA ILE A 291 5.32 0.30 -17.40
C ILE A 291 5.72 -0.09 -15.97
N ASP A 292 4.76 -0.21 -15.06
CA ASP A 292 5.00 -0.76 -13.73
C ASP A 292 4.93 -2.30 -13.79
N MET A 293 5.67 -2.96 -12.90
CA MET A 293 5.82 -4.41 -12.88
C MET A 293 4.51 -5.21 -12.68
N ASN A 294 3.44 -4.56 -12.22
CA ASN A 294 2.11 -5.15 -12.01
C ASN A 294 1.13 -4.85 -13.17
N GLN A 295 1.59 -4.24 -14.26
CA GLN A 295 0.74 -3.95 -15.41
C GLN A 295 0.78 -5.08 -16.43
N ASP A 296 -0.33 -5.29 -17.13
CA ASP A 296 -0.48 -6.28 -18.19
C ASP A 296 -1.02 -5.59 -19.43
N ASN A 297 -0.68 -6.08 -20.61
CA ASN A 297 -1.26 -5.57 -21.84
C ASN A 297 -1.98 -6.70 -22.56
N TYR A 298 -2.98 -6.33 -23.35
CA TYR A 298 -3.83 -7.28 -24.04
C TYR A 298 -3.52 -7.26 -25.54
N MET A 299 -3.59 -8.41 -26.19
CA MET A 299 -3.25 -8.54 -27.61
C MET A 299 -4.08 -7.61 -28.50
N GLU A 300 -5.37 -7.52 -28.24
CA GLU A 300 -6.29 -6.64 -28.96
C GLU A 300 -5.97 -5.15 -28.76
N GLU A 301 -5.46 -4.76 -27.59
CA GLU A 301 -5.05 -3.39 -27.30
C GLU A 301 -3.72 -3.03 -27.98
N ALA A 302 -2.83 -4.02 -28.14
CA ALA A 302 -1.54 -3.85 -28.80
C ALA A 302 -1.65 -3.37 -30.26
N PHE A 303 -2.73 -3.74 -30.97
CA PHE A 303 -2.97 -3.29 -32.35
C PHE A 303 -3.14 -1.78 -32.48
N LYS A 304 -3.57 -1.09 -31.43
CA LYS A 304 -3.84 0.36 -31.42
C LYS A 304 -2.60 1.22 -31.16
N MET A 305 -1.45 0.60 -30.88
CA MET A 305 -0.22 1.33 -30.56
C MET A 305 0.25 2.26 -31.70
N ARG A 306 0.01 1.86 -32.96
CA ARG A 306 0.31 2.70 -34.14
C ARG A 306 -0.53 3.98 -34.17
N ASN A 307 -1.82 3.88 -33.85
CA ASN A 307 -2.73 5.02 -33.75
C ASN A 307 -2.31 5.94 -32.60
N LEU A 308 -2.04 5.36 -31.43
CA LEU A 308 -1.64 6.11 -30.24
C LEU A 308 -0.38 6.94 -30.50
N LEU A 309 0.66 6.36 -31.09
CA LEU A 309 1.90 7.10 -31.32
C LEU A 309 1.73 8.29 -32.27
N GLN A 310 0.74 8.28 -33.17
CA GLN A 310 0.46 9.43 -34.03
C GLN A 310 -0.06 10.64 -33.25
N GLU A 311 -0.57 10.46 -32.03
CA GLU A 311 -1.02 11.56 -31.18
C GLU A 311 0.12 12.55 -30.87
N PHE A 312 1.37 12.11 -30.87
CA PHE A 312 2.55 12.99 -30.74
C PHE A 312 2.66 14.01 -31.88
N LEU A 313 2.09 13.72 -33.04
CA LEU A 313 2.13 14.59 -34.22
C LEU A 313 0.89 15.51 -34.29
N VAL A 314 -0.15 15.22 -33.52
CA VAL A 314 -1.40 16.00 -33.47
C VAL A 314 -1.29 17.11 -32.42
N LYS A 315 -1.73 18.32 -32.79
CA LYS A 315 -1.78 19.45 -31.84
C LYS A 315 -3.03 19.33 -30.97
N HIS A 316 -2.82 19.08 -29.68
CA HIS A 316 -3.86 19.04 -28.65
C HIS A 316 -3.96 20.39 -27.92
N GLY A 317 -4.59 21.36 -28.57
CA GLY A 317 -4.62 22.77 -28.14
C GLY A 317 -3.48 23.56 -28.79
N VAL A 318 -2.56 24.11 -28.00
CA VAL A 318 -1.46 24.97 -28.51
C VAL A 318 -0.23 24.17 -28.94
N ARG A 319 0.00 23.00 -28.33
CA ARG A 319 1.24 22.21 -28.50
C ARG A 319 0.93 20.74 -28.75
N THR A 320 1.84 20.08 -29.45
CA THR A 320 1.87 18.62 -29.50
C THR A 320 2.09 18.06 -28.09
N PRO A 321 1.52 16.88 -27.77
CA PRO A 321 1.75 16.23 -26.50
C PRO A 321 3.21 15.77 -26.41
N THR A 322 3.67 15.67 -25.18
CA THR A 322 4.98 15.10 -24.82
C THR A 322 4.82 13.84 -23.97
N ILE A 323 3.63 13.64 -23.40
CA ILE A 323 3.22 12.44 -22.69
C ILE A 323 1.79 12.11 -23.13
N LEU A 324 1.60 10.89 -23.60
CA LEU A 324 0.31 10.30 -23.95
C LEU A 324 -0.14 9.43 -22.78
N GLY A 325 -1.15 9.89 -22.07
CA GLY A 325 -1.75 9.15 -20.96
C GLY A 325 -2.70 8.06 -21.45
N LEU A 326 -2.66 6.88 -20.83
CA LEU A 326 -3.56 5.78 -21.18
C LEU A 326 -4.52 5.47 -20.04
N ARG A 327 -5.67 4.90 -20.41
CA ARG A 327 -6.62 4.31 -19.46
C ARG A 327 -6.05 3.04 -18.83
N GLU A 328 -6.40 2.79 -17.57
CA GLU A 328 -6.05 1.55 -16.87
C GLU A 328 -7.29 0.69 -16.59
N HIS A 329 -7.12 -0.64 -16.59
CA HIS A 329 -8.13 -1.60 -16.16
C HIS A 329 -7.63 -2.39 -14.94
N ILE A 330 -8.34 -2.29 -13.81
CA ILE A 330 -7.93 -2.95 -12.57
C ILE A 330 -8.41 -4.41 -12.54
N PHE A 331 -7.52 -5.36 -12.81
CA PHE A 331 -7.89 -6.78 -12.94
C PHE A 331 -7.94 -7.54 -11.60
N THR A 332 -7.57 -6.93 -10.48
CA THR A 332 -7.62 -7.56 -9.15
C THR A 332 -8.92 -7.30 -8.39
N GLY A 333 -9.87 -6.54 -8.96
CA GLY A 333 -11.07 -6.09 -8.25
C GLY A 333 -12.04 -7.21 -7.81
N SER A 334 -12.00 -8.39 -8.43
CA SER A 334 -12.90 -9.52 -8.12
C SER A 334 -12.43 -10.40 -6.95
N VAL A 335 -11.26 -10.11 -6.38
CA VAL A 335 -10.58 -10.96 -5.39
C VAL A 335 -11.18 -10.88 -3.98
N SER A 336 -11.51 -9.68 -3.52
CA SER A 336 -12.02 -9.41 -2.16
C SER A 336 -12.86 -8.13 -2.15
N SER A 337 -13.64 -7.90 -1.09
CA SER A 337 -14.39 -6.64 -0.96
C SER A 337 -13.47 -5.42 -0.89
N LEU A 338 -12.33 -5.51 -0.20
CA LEU A 338 -11.31 -4.45 -0.19
C LEU A 338 -10.75 -4.17 -1.59
N ALA A 339 -10.44 -5.24 -2.33
CA ALA A 339 -9.96 -5.12 -3.70
C ALA A 339 -11.00 -4.45 -4.60
N TRP A 340 -12.28 -4.78 -4.39
CA TRP A 340 -13.38 -4.17 -5.11
C TRP A 340 -13.51 -2.67 -4.79
N PHE A 341 -13.41 -2.26 -3.52
CA PHE A 341 -13.46 -0.85 -3.14
C PHE A 341 -12.34 -0.04 -3.78
N MET A 342 -11.11 -0.56 -3.70
CA MET A 342 -9.95 0.07 -4.31
C MET A 342 -10.03 0.09 -5.83
N SER A 343 -10.53 -1.00 -6.45
CA SER A 343 -10.72 -1.08 -7.89
C SER A 343 -11.70 -0.03 -8.39
N ASN A 344 -12.83 0.18 -7.71
CA ASN A 344 -13.83 1.18 -8.12
C ASN A 344 -13.31 2.62 -7.92
N GLN A 345 -12.65 2.90 -6.78
CA GLN A 345 -12.01 4.19 -6.54
C GLN A 345 -10.95 4.51 -7.60
N GLU A 346 -10.07 3.53 -7.87
CA GLU A 346 -9.00 3.68 -8.84
C GLU A 346 -9.54 3.81 -10.26
N THR A 347 -10.54 3.02 -10.65
CA THR A 347 -11.20 3.13 -11.97
C THR A 347 -11.67 4.56 -12.21
N SER A 348 -12.39 5.16 -11.25
CA SER A 348 -12.82 6.56 -11.36
C SER A 348 -11.64 7.54 -11.48
N PHE A 349 -10.54 7.29 -10.77
CA PHE A 349 -9.35 8.11 -10.88
C PHE A 349 -8.69 8.01 -12.26
N VAL A 350 -8.51 6.80 -12.79
CA VAL A 350 -7.77 6.52 -14.03
C VAL A 350 -8.55 6.79 -15.31
N THR A 351 -9.86 7.03 -15.21
CA THR A 351 -10.73 7.43 -16.32
C THR A 351 -11.15 8.89 -16.19
N ILE A 352 -12.33 9.18 -15.63
CA ILE A 352 -12.92 10.52 -15.54
C ILE A 352 -11.99 11.51 -14.81
N GLY A 353 -11.25 11.06 -13.79
CA GLY A 353 -10.23 11.86 -13.10
C GLY A 353 -9.11 12.29 -14.05
N GLN A 354 -8.42 11.33 -14.69
CA GLN A 354 -7.33 11.61 -15.64
C GLN A 354 -7.81 12.41 -16.85
N ARG A 355 -9.01 12.14 -17.36
CA ARG A 355 -9.64 12.90 -18.45
C ARG A 355 -9.77 14.37 -18.08
N LEU A 356 -10.37 14.68 -16.93
CA LEU A 356 -10.56 16.05 -16.46
C LEU A 356 -9.22 16.75 -16.20
N LEU A 357 -8.25 16.05 -15.61
CA LEU A 357 -6.89 16.55 -15.36
C LEU A 357 -6.15 16.88 -16.67
N ALA A 358 -6.35 16.10 -17.73
CA ALA A 358 -5.73 16.32 -19.03
C ALA A 358 -6.44 17.40 -19.86
N ASN A 359 -7.77 17.46 -19.81
CA ASN A 359 -8.58 18.44 -20.53
C ASN A 359 -9.92 18.69 -19.80
N PRO A 360 -10.25 19.94 -19.42
CA PRO A 360 -9.59 21.21 -19.74
C PRO A 360 -8.49 21.63 -18.76
N LEU A 361 -8.27 20.92 -17.64
CA LEU A 361 -7.46 21.47 -16.53
C LEU A 361 -5.96 21.54 -16.83
N LYS A 362 -5.43 20.70 -17.73
CA LYS A 362 -4.01 20.69 -18.14
C LYS A 362 -3.04 20.60 -16.94
N VAL A 363 -3.40 19.81 -15.93
CA VAL A 363 -2.60 19.55 -14.71
C VAL A 363 -2.39 18.05 -14.45
N ARG A 364 -2.60 17.21 -15.47
CA ARG A 364 -2.27 15.79 -15.42
C ARG A 364 -0.76 15.60 -15.27
N PHE A 365 -0.37 14.77 -14.29
CA PHE A 365 1.01 14.33 -14.08
C PHE A 365 1.12 12.82 -14.27
N HIS A 366 2.32 12.38 -14.62
CA HIS A 366 2.63 10.96 -14.70
C HIS A 366 3.11 10.43 -13.34
N TYR A 367 2.55 9.30 -12.89
CA TYR A 367 3.09 8.53 -11.77
C TYR A 367 2.60 7.08 -11.80
N GLY A 368 3.46 6.15 -12.24
CA GLY A 368 3.12 4.72 -12.25
C GLY A 368 1.91 4.38 -13.15
N HIS A 369 1.66 5.23 -14.15
CA HIS A 369 0.68 5.03 -15.21
C HIS A 369 1.37 4.48 -16.47
N PRO A 370 0.69 3.78 -17.38
CA PRO A 370 1.30 3.14 -18.55
C PRO A 370 1.53 4.14 -19.70
N ASP A 371 1.91 5.37 -19.35
CA ASP A 371 1.99 6.48 -20.29
C ASP A 371 3.16 6.31 -21.26
N VAL A 372 3.00 6.90 -22.45
CA VAL A 372 4.05 6.95 -23.48
C VAL A 372 4.65 8.35 -23.52
N PHE A 373 5.96 8.44 -23.45
CA PHE A 373 6.72 9.68 -23.44
C PHE A 373 7.36 9.94 -24.80
N ASP A 374 7.42 11.21 -25.19
CA ASP A 374 8.39 11.68 -26.18
C ASP A 374 9.78 11.58 -25.54
N ARG A 375 10.51 10.52 -25.90
CA ARG A 375 11.82 10.20 -25.33
C ARG A 375 12.84 11.31 -25.63
N LEU A 376 12.81 11.89 -26.82
CA LEU A 376 13.76 12.92 -27.23
C LEU A 376 13.57 14.21 -26.42
N PHE A 377 12.32 14.58 -26.17
CA PHE A 377 12.00 15.70 -25.29
C PHE A 377 12.52 15.48 -23.86
N HIS A 378 12.27 14.30 -23.27
CA HIS A 378 12.57 14.05 -21.86
C HIS A 378 14.06 13.80 -21.58
N LEU A 379 14.79 13.13 -22.49
CA LEU A 379 16.24 12.90 -22.33
C LEU A 379 17.04 14.22 -22.36
N THR A 380 16.60 15.20 -23.15
CA THR A 380 17.33 16.47 -23.31
C THR A 380 16.99 17.53 -22.26
N ARG A 381 15.86 17.40 -21.54
CA ARG A 381 15.32 18.46 -20.67
C ARG A 381 15.22 18.07 -19.18
N GLY A 382 15.66 16.86 -18.83
CA GLY A 382 15.50 16.29 -17.50
C GLY A 382 14.08 15.75 -17.29
N GLY A 383 13.99 14.53 -16.77
CA GLY A 383 12.89 13.60 -17.08
C GLY A 383 11.60 13.67 -16.27
N PHE A 384 11.37 14.61 -15.34
CA PHE A 384 10.23 14.46 -14.41
C PHE A 384 9.16 15.56 -14.40
N ASN A 385 9.37 16.70 -15.06
CA ASN A 385 8.36 17.77 -15.07
C ASN A 385 8.10 18.32 -16.47
N SER A 386 7.44 17.50 -17.31
CA SER A 386 6.98 17.87 -18.67
C SER A 386 6.32 19.25 -18.69
N THR A 387 5.34 19.49 -17.82
CA THR A 387 4.60 20.76 -17.75
C THR A 387 5.49 21.96 -17.42
N LEU A 388 6.45 21.84 -16.48
CA LEU A 388 7.40 22.93 -16.18
C LEU A 388 8.29 23.26 -17.38
N ARG A 389 8.61 22.26 -18.19
CA ARG A 389 9.42 22.38 -19.40
C ARG A 389 8.61 22.76 -20.64
N GLY A 390 7.30 23.03 -20.47
CA GLY A 390 6.42 23.43 -21.56
C GLY A 390 5.85 22.27 -22.39
N GLY A 391 5.99 21.04 -21.93
CA GLY A 391 5.29 19.90 -22.51
C GLY A 391 3.80 19.91 -22.20
N ASN A 392 3.04 19.20 -23.04
CA ASN A 392 1.61 18.97 -22.88
C ASN A 392 1.37 17.48 -22.56
N VAL A 393 0.40 17.20 -21.69
CA VAL A 393 0.06 15.83 -21.26
C VAL A 393 -1.40 15.59 -21.64
N THR A 394 -1.65 14.56 -22.44
CA THR A 394 -2.98 14.16 -22.91
C THR A 394 -3.43 12.86 -22.24
N HIS A 395 -4.68 12.48 -22.43
CA HIS A 395 -5.24 11.22 -21.96
C HIS A 395 -6.15 10.62 -23.04
N HIS A 396 -5.91 9.35 -23.39
CA HIS A 396 -6.57 8.65 -24.49
C HIS A 396 -7.28 7.41 -23.97
N GLU A 397 -8.58 7.33 -24.22
CA GLU A 397 -9.46 6.30 -23.64
C GLU A 397 -9.73 5.12 -24.56
N TYR A 398 -9.40 5.25 -25.85
CA TYR A 398 -9.59 4.18 -26.83
C TYR A 398 -8.58 3.04 -26.67
N ILE A 399 -7.61 3.15 -25.75
CA ILE A 399 -6.64 2.09 -25.44
C ILE A 399 -6.53 1.94 -23.93
N GLN A 400 -6.46 0.70 -23.45
CA GLN A 400 -6.32 0.41 -22.03
C GLN A 400 -5.20 -0.58 -21.74
N VAL A 401 -4.60 -0.45 -20.56
CA VAL A 401 -3.60 -1.38 -20.04
C VAL A 401 -4.10 -1.93 -18.70
N GLY A 402 -3.97 -3.23 -18.49
CA GLY A 402 -4.31 -3.89 -17.23
C GLY A 402 -3.37 -3.47 -16.10
N LYS A 403 -3.89 -3.37 -14.87
CA LYS A 403 -3.10 -3.06 -13.67
C LYS A 403 -3.55 -3.90 -12.48
N GLY A 404 -2.59 -4.55 -11.84
CA GLY A 404 -2.79 -5.25 -10.58
C GLY A 404 -2.72 -4.27 -9.41
N ARG A 405 -3.65 -4.37 -8.47
CA ARG A 405 -3.65 -3.57 -7.24
C ARG A 405 -3.58 -4.44 -6.00
N ASP A 406 -3.10 -3.83 -4.92
CA ASP A 406 -3.06 -4.43 -3.59
C ASP A 406 -4.46 -4.83 -3.15
N VAL A 407 -4.58 -6.04 -2.61
CA VAL A 407 -5.88 -6.71 -2.40
C VAL A 407 -6.29 -6.76 -0.92
N GLY A 408 -5.38 -6.42 -0.01
CA GLY A 408 -5.52 -6.60 1.44
C GLY A 408 -5.21 -5.35 2.23
N LEU A 409 -5.80 -5.21 3.42
CA LEU A 409 -5.76 -3.95 4.16
C LEU A 409 -4.34 -3.45 4.45
N ASN A 410 -3.43 -4.35 4.86
CA ASN A 410 -2.03 -3.98 5.15
C ASN A 410 -1.29 -3.52 3.91
N GLN A 411 -1.47 -4.21 2.77
CA GLN A 411 -0.86 -3.83 1.50
C GLN A 411 -1.40 -2.47 1.02
N ILE A 412 -2.72 -2.29 1.05
CA ILE A 412 -3.38 -1.04 0.66
C ILE A 412 -2.94 0.13 1.56
N SER A 413 -2.89 -0.07 2.88
CA SER A 413 -2.47 0.97 3.82
C SER A 413 -1.01 1.37 3.63
N LEU A 414 -0.12 0.41 3.31
CA LEU A 414 1.27 0.71 2.96
C LEU A 414 1.37 1.49 1.64
N PHE A 415 0.54 1.17 0.65
CA PHE A 415 0.45 1.91 -0.60
C PHE A 415 -0.02 3.36 -0.37
N GLU A 416 -1.07 3.56 0.42
CA GLU A 416 -1.56 4.90 0.75
C GLU A 416 -0.57 5.71 1.59
N ALA A 417 0.12 5.06 2.53
CA ALA A 417 1.22 5.66 3.29
C ALA A 417 2.34 6.15 2.36
N LYS A 418 2.69 5.36 1.34
CA LYS A 418 3.69 5.72 0.34
C LYS A 418 3.27 6.98 -0.42
N ILE A 419 2.05 7.04 -0.94
CA ILE A 419 1.58 8.22 -1.70
C ILE A 419 1.49 9.46 -0.79
N ALA A 420 1.00 9.29 0.45
CA ALA A 420 0.90 10.39 1.40
C ALA A 420 2.27 10.98 1.76
N ASN A 421 3.29 10.14 1.97
CA ASN A 421 4.67 10.59 2.16
C ASN A 421 5.19 11.35 0.92
N GLY A 422 5.02 10.76 -0.27
CA GLY A 422 5.45 11.40 -1.52
C GLY A 422 4.81 12.79 -1.73
N ASN A 423 3.52 12.94 -1.42
CA ASN A 423 2.84 14.24 -1.49
C ASN A 423 3.31 15.22 -0.40
N GLY A 424 3.69 14.71 0.78
CA GLY A 424 4.33 15.53 1.83
C GLY A 424 5.64 16.13 1.36
N GLU A 425 6.51 15.32 0.72
CA GLU A 425 7.76 15.80 0.11
C GLU A 425 7.50 16.75 -1.07
N GLN A 426 6.52 16.44 -1.93
CA GLN A 426 6.13 17.33 -3.03
C GLN A 426 5.68 18.71 -2.52
N THR A 427 4.95 18.77 -1.41
CA THR A 427 4.50 20.02 -0.79
C THR A 427 5.67 20.92 -0.39
N MET A 428 6.79 20.31 0.04
CA MET A 428 8.02 21.02 0.39
C MET A 428 8.98 21.22 -0.81
N SER A 429 8.62 20.73 -2.00
CA SER A 429 9.50 20.73 -3.16
C SER A 429 9.59 22.08 -3.87
N ARG A 430 10.76 22.35 -4.46
CA ARG A 430 10.97 23.52 -5.34
C ARG A 430 10.14 23.45 -6.62
N ASP A 431 9.71 22.27 -7.02
CA ASP A 431 8.98 22.07 -8.28
C ASP A 431 7.52 22.51 -8.17
N ILE A 432 6.85 22.21 -7.05
CA ILE A 432 5.52 22.79 -6.77
C ILE A 432 5.61 24.31 -6.64
N TYR A 433 6.65 24.85 -6.00
CA TYR A 433 6.88 26.30 -5.94
C TYR A 433 7.00 26.92 -7.34
N ARG A 434 7.77 26.29 -8.26
CA ARG A 434 7.93 26.76 -9.64
C ARG A 434 6.65 26.63 -10.45
N LEU A 435 5.87 25.56 -10.26
CA LEU A 435 4.58 25.36 -10.92
C LEU A 435 3.59 26.44 -10.49
N GLY A 436 3.53 26.77 -9.20
CA GLY A 436 2.67 27.83 -8.67
C GLY A 436 2.91 29.20 -9.29
N HIS A 437 4.16 29.52 -9.68
CA HIS A 437 4.48 30.78 -10.37
C HIS A 437 4.16 30.77 -11.87
N ARG A 438 3.94 29.59 -12.47
CA ARG A 438 3.71 29.44 -13.92
C ARG A 438 2.27 29.10 -14.29
N PHE A 439 1.49 28.59 -13.34
CA PHE A 439 0.08 28.32 -13.54
C PHE A 439 -0.74 29.59 -13.41
N ASP A 440 -1.74 29.73 -14.28
CA ASP A 440 -2.83 30.67 -14.06
C ASP A 440 -3.66 30.25 -12.83
N PHE A 441 -4.54 31.14 -12.37
CA PHE A 441 -5.36 30.92 -11.19
C PHE A 441 -6.13 29.60 -11.23
N PHE A 442 -6.75 29.25 -12.37
CA PHE A 442 -7.55 28.04 -12.50
C PHE A 442 -6.70 26.78 -12.45
N ARG A 443 -5.59 26.75 -13.22
CA ARG A 443 -4.64 25.62 -13.20
C ARG A 443 -3.99 25.45 -11.84
N MET A 444 -3.68 26.55 -11.15
CA MET A 444 -3.13 26.51 -9.80
C MET A 444 -4.16 25.91 -8.82
N LEU A 445 -5.41 26.36 -8.88
CA LEU A 445 -6.50 25.84 -8.05
C LEU A 445 -6.74 24.35 -8.32
N SER A 446 -6.76 23.95 -9.59
CA SER A 446 -6.88 22.55 -10.00
C SER A 446 -5.72 21.72 -9.47
N CYS A 447 -4.47 22.15 -9.71
CA CYS A 447 -3.29 21.48 -9.20
C CYS A 447 -3.34 21.33 -7.68
N TYR A 448 -3.75 22.37 -6.95
CA TYR A 448 -3.93 22.30 -5.51
C TYR A 448 -4.91 21.19 -5.14
N PHE A 449 -6.16 21.24 -5.63
CA PHE A 449 -7.18 20.27 -5.22
C PHE A 449 -6.89 18.84 -5.65
N THR A 450 -6.17 18.62 -6.74
CA THR A 450 -5.94 17.28 -7.29
C THR A 450 -4.61 16.65 -6.87
N THR A 451 -3.72 17.42 -6.25
CA THR A 451 -2.41 16.92 -5.77
C THR A 451 -2.26 17.17 -4.26
N VAL A 452 -1.41 18.11 -3.86
CA VAL A 452 -1.04 18.40 -2.47
C VAL A 452 -2.22 18.83 -1.60
N GLY A 453 -3.18 19.57 -2.16
CA GLY A 453 -4.35 20.08 -1.45
C GLY A 453 -5.30 18.99 -1.00
N PHE A 454 -5.41 17.86 -1.73
CA PHE A 454 -6.21 16.71 -1.28
C PHE A 454 -5.71 16.16 0.06
N TYR A 455 -4.38 15.96 0.18
CA TYR A 455 -3.75 15.46 1.40
C TYR A 455 -3.73 16.51 2.51
N PHE A 456 -3.52 17.78 2.16
CA PHE A 456 -3.60 18.89 3.10
C PHE A 456 -5.00 19.06 3.69
N ASN A 457 -6.05 19.03 2.86
CA ASN A 457 -7.44 19.13 3.32
C ASN A 457 -7.84 17.90 4.16
N THR A 458 -7.33 16.72 3.82
CA THR A 458 -7.48 15.50 4.63
C THR A 458 -6.88 15.68 6.03
N LEU A 459 -5.63 16.17 6.10
CA LEU A 459 -4.97 16.50 7.36
C LEU A 459 -5.78 17.53 8.16
N LEU A 460 -6.21 18.61 7.51
CA LEU A 460 -6.99 19.67 8.13
C LEU A 460 -8.32 19.14 8.68
N THR A 461 -8.98 18.24 7.96
CA THR A 461 -10.24 17.61 8.41
C THR A 461 -10.04 16.85 9.73
N VAL A 462 -8.99 16.03 9.83
CA VAL A 462 -8.67 15.33 11.08
C VAL A 462 -8.26 16.30 12.19
N LEU A 463 -7.46 17.32 11.88
CA LEU A 463 -7.08 18.35 12.86
C LEU A 463 -8.31 19.11 13.39
N ILE A 464 -9.29 19.41 12.54
CA ILE A 464 -10.56 20.03 12.95
C ILE A 464 -11.30 19.14 13.94
N VAL A 465 -11.32 17.81 13.77
CA VAL A 465 -11.92 16.88 14.75
C VAL A 465 -11.23 16.99 16.11
N TYR A 466 -9.90 17.04 16.13
CA TYR A 466 -9.12 17.24 17.36
C TYR A 466 -9.41 18.61 18.00
N VAL A 467 -9.33 19.69 17.23
CA VAL A 467 -9.60 21.06 17.71
C VAL A 467 -11.03 21.17 18.22
N PHE A 468 -11.99 20.55 17.54
CA PHE A 468 -13.38 20.52 17.95
C PHE A 468 -13.55 19.79 19.29
N LEU A 469 -13.00 18.58 19.45
CA LEU A 469 -13.16 17.78 20.67
C LEU A 469 -12.43 18.41 21.86
N TYR A 470 -11.17 18.84 21.68
CA TYR A 470 -10.45 19.55 22.73
C TYR A 470 -11.11 20.89 23.07
N GLY A 471 -11.54 21.65 22.07
CA GLY A 471 -12.27 22.91 22.27
C GLY A 471 -13.55 22.71 23.06
N ARG A 472 -14.37 21.71 22.68
CA ARG A 472 -15.59 21.33 23.42
C ARG A 472 -15.27 20.91 24.84
N LEU A 473 -14.27 20.06 25.01
CA LEU A 473 -13.84 19.63 26.33
C LEU A 473 -13.45 20.83 27.22
N TYR A 474 -12.66 21.77 26.70
CA TYR A 474 -12.26 22.95 27.46
C TYR A 474 -13.45 23.89 27.79
N LEU A 475 -14.46 23.97 26.92
CA LEU A 475 -15.71 24.69 27.22
C LEU A 475 -16.49 24.03 28.37
N VAL A 476 -16.54 22.70 28.39
CA VAL A 476 -17.19 21.92 29.45
C VAL A 476 -16.42 22.09 30.77
N LEU A 477 -15.11 21.86 30.74
CA LEU A 477 -14.25 21.92 31.92
C LEU A 477 -14.10 23.34 32.49
N SER A 478 -14.25 24.40 31.68
CA SER A 478 -14.30 25.78 32.20
C SER A 478 -15.66 26.17 32.80
N GLY A 479 -16.70 25.35 32.64
CA GLY A 479 -18.07 25.69 32.98
C GLY A 479 -18.69 26.77 32.09
N LEU A 480 -18.00 27.18 31.02
CA LEU A 480 -18.48 28.16 30.06
C LEU A 480 -19.65 27.61 29.24
N GLU A 481 -19.63 26.30 28.93
CA GLU A 481 -20.74 25.63 28.24
C GLU A 481 -22.07 25.84 29.00
N ARG A 482 -22.09 25.61 30.32
CA ARG A 482 -23.29 25.83 31.16
C ARG A 482 -23.79 27.28 31.11
N LYS A 483 -22.87 28.25 31.09
CA LYS A 483 -23.22 29.69 30.93
C LYS A 483 -23.79 29.99 29.54
N LEU A 484 -23.23 29.39 28.49
CA LEU A 484 -23.70 29.54 27.11
C LEU A 484 -25.10 28.92 26.91
N THR A 485 -25.38 27.79 27.55
CA THR A 485 -26.69 27.10 27.49
C THR A 485 -27.80 27.90 28.19
N THR A 486 -27.45 28.73 29.16
CA THR A 486 -28.43 29.59 29.85
C THR A 486 -28.90 30.75 28.95
N ASN A 487 -28.17 31.07 27.86
CA ASN A 487 -28.48 32.16 26.96
C ASN A 487 -29.37 31.72 25.77
N LYS A 488 -30.65 32.11 25.82
CA LYS A 488 -31.68 31.74 24.82
C LYS A 488 -31.34 32.17 23.37
N ALA A 489 -30.55 33.23 23.17
CA ALA A 489 -30.17 33.72 21.84
C ALA A 489 -29.22 32.76 21.09
N ILE A 490 -28.38 32.01 21.82
CA ILE A 490 -27.44 31.05 21.25
C ILE A 490 -28.12 29.68 21.05
N MET A 491 -29.08 29.33 21.91
CA MET A 491 -29.84 28.08 21.83
C MET A 491 -30.76 27.96 20.60
N LYS A 492 -31.20 29.06 19.98
CA LYS A 492 -32.15 29.05 18.85
C LYS A 492 -31.51 29.47 17.52
N ASN A 493 -30.21 29.26 17.33
CA ASN A 493 -29.57 29.55 16.04
C ASN A 493 -29.83 28.39 15.05
N ASN A 494 -31.05 28.33 14.52
CA ASN A 494 -31.44 27.39 13.47
C ASN A 494 -30.51 27.46 12.25
N PRO A 495 -30.04 28.63 11.77
CA PRO A 495 -29.06 28.70 10.69
C PRO A 495 -27.75 27.96 11.00
N LEU A 496 -27.21 28.09 12.21
CA LEU A 496 -26.00 27.38 12.62
C LEU A 496 -26.23 25.86 12.68
N GLN A 497 -27.38 25.41 13.18
CA GLN A 497 -27.72 23.99 13.21
C GLN A 497 -27.88 23.41 11.81
N VAL A 498 -28.54 24.13 10.90
CA VAL A 498 -28.70 23.72 9.49
C VAL A 498 -27.35 23.71 8.78
N ALA A 499 -26.49 24.72 8.99
CA ALA A 499 -25.14 24.76 8.45
C ALA A 499 -24.31 23.54 8.90
N LEU A 500 -24.30 23.24 10.20
CA LEU A 500 -23.60 22.08 10.75
C LEU A 500 -24.16 20.74 10.24
N ALA A 501 -25.50 20.60 10.18
CA ALA A 501 -26.14 19.40 9.64
C ALA A 501 -25.85 19.22 8.14
N SER A 502 -25.87 20.29 7.34
CA SER A 502 -25.54 20.26 5.92
C SER A 502 -24.07 19.88 5.70
N GLN A 503 -23.16 20.39 6.54
CA GLN A 503 -21.75 20.02 6.53
C GLN A 503 -21.58 18.51 6.83
N SER A 504 -22.26 17.97 7.85
CA SER A 504 -22.21 16.55 8.17
C SER A 504 -22.76 15.68 7.03
N PHE A 505 -23.87 16.05 6.41
CA PHE A 505 -24.44 15.32 5.26
C PHE A 505 -23.48 15.30 4.05
N VAL A 506 -22.86 16.44 3.75
CA VAL A 506 -21.85 16.56 2.68
C VAL A 506 -20.57 15.78 3.03
N GLN A 507 -20.16 15.79 4.30
CA GLN A 507 -18.97 15.08 4.80
C GLN A 507 -19.16 13.57 5.00
N ILE A 508 -20.39 13.04 5.09
CA ILE A 508 -20.70 11.59 5.14
C ILE A 508 -20.26 10.85 3.86
N GLY A 509 -19.64 11.55 2.91
CA GLY A 509 -18.93 10.94 1.79
C GLY A 509 -19.76 10.83 0.53
N PHE A 510 -21.00 11.34 0.52
CA PHE A 510 -21.85 11.33 -0.67
C PHE A 510 -21.22 12.08 -1.85
N LEU A 511 -20.67 13.29 -1.63
CA LEU A 511 -19.96 14.02 -2.68
C LEU A 511 -18.64 13.35 -3.09
N MET A 512 -17.98 12.63 -2.19
CA MET A 512 -16.75 11.89 -2.52
C MET A 512 -17.05 10.60 -3.28
N ALA A 513 -18.23 9.99 -3.08
CA ALA A 513 -18.68 8.81 -3.80
C ALA A 513 -19.32 9.15 -5.17
N LEU A 514 -19.75 10.39 -5.38
CA LEU A 514 -20.44 10.80 -6.60
C LEU A 514 -19.64 10.54 -7.88
N PRO A 515 -18.34 10.89 -7.99
CA PRO A 515 -17.57 10.61 -9.20
C PRO A 515 -17.53 9.11 -9.54
N MET A 516 -17.41 8.25 -8.52
CA MET A 516 -17.42 6.81 -8.68
C MET A 516 -18.80 6.28 -9.12
N ILE A 517 -19.89 6.78 -8.53
CA ILE A 517 -21.27 6.41 -8.93
C ILE A 517 -21.53 6.84 -10.38
N MET A 518 -21.09 8.04 -10.76
CA MET A 518 -21.22 8.55 -12.12
C MET A 518 -20.42 7.71 -13.11
N GLU A 519 -19.18 7.36 -12.78
CA GLU A 519 -18.32 6.52 -13.63
C GLU A 519 -18.95 5.15 -13.85
N ILE A 520 -19.32 4.44 -12.77
CA ILE A 520 -19.97 3.13 -12.87
C ILE A 520 -21.30 3.25 -13.62
N GLY A 521 -22.03 4.35 -13.43
CA GLY A 521 -23.29 4.65 -14.11
C GLY A 521 -23.13 4.80 -15.62
N LEU A 522 -22.06 5.47 -16.06
CA LEU A 522 -21.73 5.64 -17.48
C LEU A 522 -21.20 4.36 -18.12
N GLU A 523 -20.41 3.57 -17.40
CA GLU A 523 -19.81 2.34 -17.95
C GLU A 523 -20.73 1.12 -17.94
N ARG A 524 -21.55 0.96 -16.89
CA ARG A 524 -22.33 -0.26 -16.62
C ARG A 524 -23.83 0.00 -16.43
N GLY A 525 -24.25 1.25 -16.54
CA GLY A 525 -25.62 1.70 -16.32
C GLY A 525 -25.92 2.09 -14.86
N PHE A 526 -26.79 3.09 -14.68
CA PHE A 526 -27.13 3.64 -13.37
C PHE A 526 -27.79 2.65 -12.38
N ARG A 527 -28.53 1.65 -12.88
CA ARG A 527 -29.10 0.60 -12.03
C ARG A 527 -27.99 -0.22 -11.37
N SER A 528 -27.00 -0.65 -12.15
CA SER A 528 -25.84 -1.39 -11.68
C SER A 528 -25.03 -0.54 -10.69
N ALA A 529 -24.82 0.74 -11.00
CA ALA A 529 -24.12 1.67 -10.11
C ALA A 529 -24.80 1.83 -8.74
N PHE A 530 -26.14 1.92 -8.71
CA PHE A 530 -26.87 2.00 -7.45
C PHE A 530 -26.78 0.70 -6.64
N THR A 531 -26.93 -0.46 -7.29
CA THR A 531 -26.77 -1.76 -6.64
C THR A 531 -25.36 -1.95 -6.08
N ASP A 532 -24.33 -1.61 -6.86
CA ASP A 532 -22.93 -1.69 -6.46
C ASP A 532 -22.65 -0.77 -5.27
N PHE A 533 -23.17 0.46 -5.28
CA PHE A 533 -23.03 1.38 -4.14
C PHE A 533 -23.64 0.82 -2.85
N VAL A 534 -24.86 0.26 -2.91
CA VAL A 534 -25.51 -0.35 -1.73
C VAL A 534 -24.71 -1.54 -1.20
N LEU A 535 -24.26 -2.41 -2.11
CA LEU A 535 -23.44 -3.57 -1.76
C LEU A 535 -22.11 -3.17 -1.12
N MET A 536 -21.45 -2.11 -1.61
CA MET A 536 -20.23 -1.58 -1.01
C MET A 536 -20.46 -1.11 0.44
N GLN A 537 -21.59 -0.43 0.72
CA GLN A 537 -21.90 -0.01 2.09
C GLN A 537 -22.17 -1.19 3.03
N LEU A 538 -22.90 -2.21 2.56
CA LEU A 538 -23.14 -3.44 3.32
C LEU A 538 -21.85 -4.20 3.64
N GLN A 539 -20.84 -4.10 2.78
CA GLN A 539 -19.50 -4.66 2.99
C GLN A 539 -18.55 -3.72 3.77
N LEU A 540 -19.09 -2.67 4.40
CA LEU A 540 -18.37 -1.74 5.27
C LEU A 540 -17.35 -0.83 4.56
N ALA A 541 -17.63 -0.42 3.33
CA ALA A 541 -16.81 0.57 2.61
C ALA A 541 -16.59 1.87 3.42
N SER A 542 -17.60 2.35 4.15
CA SER A 542 -17.47 3.53 5.02
C SER A 542 -16.43 3.36 6.14
N VAL A 543 -16.30 2.15 6.70
CA VAL A 543 -15.27 1.82 7.70
C VAL A 543 -13.90 1.82 7.03
N PHE A 544 -13.78 1.21 5.85
CA PHE A 544 -12.52 1.19 5.11
C PHE A 544 -12.02 2.59 4.74
N PHE A 545 -12.85 3.45 4.14
CA PHE A 545 -12.43 4.79 3.72
C PHE A 545 -12.16 5.74 4.91
N THR A 546 -12.90 5.59 6.01
CA THR A 546 -12.64 6.36 7.25
C THR A 546 -11.32 5.91 7.91
N PHE A 547 -10.98 4.62 7.83
CA PHE A 547 -9.68 4.11 8.26
C PHE A 547 -8.54 4.68 7.39
N SER A 548 -8.68 4.60 6.06
CA SER A 548 -7.75 5.16 5.08
C SER A 548 -7.39 6.64 5.33
N LEU A 549 -8.36 7.45 5.77
CA LEU A 549 -8.15 8.86 6.14
C LEU A 549 -7.07 9.03 7.22
N GLY A 550 -7.03 8.12 8.20
CA GLY A 550 -6.05 8.10 9.29
C GLY A 550 -4.62 7.84 8.79
N THR A 551 -4.47 6.85 7.89
CA THR A 551 -3.21 6.56 7.19
C THR A 551 -2.70 7.78 6.45
N LYS A 552 -3.51 8.35 5.53
CA LYS A 552 -3.13 9.52 4.72
C LYS A 552 -2.69 10.69 5.59
N THR A 553 -3.48 11.01 6.62
CA THR A 553 -3.20 12.10 7.56
C THR A 553 -1.90 11.89 8.33
N HIS A 554 -1.68 10.70 8.88
CA HIS A 554 -0.51 10.42 9.71
C HIS A 554 0.79 10.56 8.90
N TYR A 555 0.86 9.92 7.74
CA TYR A 555 2.07 9.88 6.93
C TYR A 555 2.36 11.22 6.24
N TYR A 556 1.34 11.90 5.74
CA TYR A 556 1.47 13.25 5.19
C TYR A 556 1.95 14.25 6.26
N GLY A 557 1.29 14.28 7.43
CA GLY A 557 1.66 15.21 8.52
C GLY A 557 3.04 14.96 9.11
N ARG A 558 3.44 13.68 9.28
CA ARG A 558 4.78 13.30 9.74
C ARG A 558 5.86 13.79 8.78
N THR A 559 5.64 13.60 7.48
CA THR A 559 6.58 14.05 6.45
C THR A 559 6.68 15.58 6.40
N LEU A 560 5.58 16.29 6.59
CA LEU A 560 5.59 17.76 6.62
C LEU A 560 6.39 18.33 7.81
N LEU A 561 6.33 17.68 8.98
CA LEU A 561 7.03 18.14 10.20
C LEU A 561 8.50 17.75 10.23
N HIS A 562 8.81 16.53 9.79
CA HIS A 562 10.11 15.90 10.04
C HIS A 562 10.86 15.49 8.77
N GLY A 563 10.21 15.51 7.61
CA GLY A 563 10.71 14.95 6.36
C GLY A 563 10.94 13.43 6.43
N GLY A 564 11.72 12.92 5.48
CA GLY A 564 12.26 11.57 5.56
C GLY A 564 11.31 10.49 5.05
N ALA A 565 10.68 10.74 3.89
CA ALA A 565 9.97 9.69 3.18
C ALA A 565 10.90 8.48 2.91
N GLN A 566 10.55 7.32 3.46
CA GLN A 566 11.29 6.07 3.25
C GLN A 566 10.57 5.17 2.25
N TYR A 567 11.33 4.40 1.47
CA TYR A 567 10.78 3.34 0.65
C TYR A 567 10.09 2.29 1.53
N ARG A 568 8.84 1.99 1.21
CA ARG A 568 8.05 0.94 1.87
C ARG A 568 7.64 -0.09 0.82
N PRO A 569 8.12 -1.34 0.90
CA PRO A 569 7.69 -2.38 -0.01
C PRO A 569 6.21 -2.70 0.25
N THR A 570 5.38 -2.52 -0.77
CA THR A 570 4.01 -3.03 -0.80
C THR A 570 4.11 -4.47 -1.30
N GLY A 571 3.96 -5.45 -0.41
CA GLY A 571 3.98 -6.86 -0.80
C GLY A 571 2.87 -7.16 -1.81
N ARG A 572 3.10 -8.10 -2.75
CA ARG A 572 2.17 -8.40 -3.86
C ARG A 572 1.56 -9.80 -3.83
N GLY A 573 1.58 -10.44 -2.66
CA GLY A 573 1.00 -11.77 -2.45
C GLY A 573 -0.53 -11.78 -2.39
N PHE A 574 -1.13 -12.97 -2.49
CA PHE A 574 -2.58 -13.17 -2.37
C PHE A 574 -3.08 -12.94 -0.92
N VAL A 575 -4.32 -12.47 -0.77
CA VAL A 575 -4.88 -11.94 0.51
C VAL A 575 -5.61 -12.98 1.34
N VAL A 576 -5.37 -14.24 1.09
CA VAL A 576 -6.00 -15.32 1.85
C VAL A 576 -5.37 -15.48 3.24
N PHE A 577 -4.25 -14.81 3.51
CA PHE A 577 -3.47 -15.03 4.72
C PHE A 577 -3.90 -14.11 5.85
N HIS A 578 -4.16 -14.73 7.00
CA HIS A 578 -4.33 -14.04 8.27
C HIS A 578 -3.06 -13.28 8.65
N ALA A 579 -3.19 -11.98 8.91
CA ALA A 579 -2.12 -11.16 9.47
C ALA A 579 -2.15 -11.24 11.01
N LYS A 580 -1.02 -11.55 11.63
CA LYS A 580 -0.96 -11.70 13.10
C LYS A 580 -1.28 -10.39 13.81
N PHE A 581 -1.85 -10.47 15.02
CA PHE A 581 -2.10 -9.30 15.86
C PHE A 581 -0.87 -8.41 16.06
N ALA A 582 0.31 -9.00 16.31
CA ALA A 582 1.55 -8.24 16.49
C ALA A 582 1.95 -7.44 15.24
N GLU A 583 1.71 -7.98 14.04
CA GLU A 583 1.96 -7.28 12.78
C GLU A 583 1.03 -6.08 12.61
N ASN A 584 -0.29 -6.30 12.78
CA ASN A 584 -1.28 -5.23 12.73
C ASN A 584 -1.00 -4.14 13.77
N TYR A 585 -0.61 -4.54 14.98
CA TYR A 585 -0.21 -3.61 16.04
C TYR A 585 0.97 -2.73 15.63
N ARG A 586 2.04 -3.33 15.10
CA ARG A 586 3.22 -2.59 14.64
C ARG A 586 2.92 -1.62 13.51
N LEU A 587 2.03 -1.97 12.59
CA LEU A 587 1.66 -1.15 11.44
C LEU A 587 0.77 0.05 11.83
N TYR A 588 -0.16 -0.15 12.78
CA TYR A 588 -1.22 0.82 13.07
C TYR A 588 -1.15 1.51 14.43
N SER A 589 -0.21 1.12 15.32
CA SER A 589 -0.09 1.70 16.68
C SER A 589 -0.06 3.23 16.66
N ARG A 590 0.87 3.86 15.92
CA ARG A 590 1.01 5.33 15.87
C ARG A 590 0.03 6.03 14.94
N SER A 591 -0.34 5.38 13.85
CA SER A 591 -1.15 5.99 12.81
C SER A 591 -2.63 6.03 13.19
N HIS A 592 -3.12 5.01 13.90
CA HIS A 592 -4.53 4.84 14.25
C HIS A 592 -4.75 4.59 15.74
N PHE A 593 -4.12 3.57 16.35
CA PHE A 593 -4.55 3.11 17.67
C PHE A 593 -4.35 4.14 18.77
N VAL A 594 -3.15 4.74 18.88
CA VAL A 594 -2.89 5.82 19.85
C VAL A 594 -3.88 6.98 19.65
N LYS A 595 -4.10 7.37 18.39
CA LYS A 595 -5.01 8.46 18.05
C LYS A 595 -6.47 8.12 18.36
N GLY A 596 -6.91 6.91 18.06
CA GLY A 596 -8.24 6.41 18.34
C GLY A 596 -8.52 6.30 19.83
N VAL A 597 -7.54 5.84 20.63
CA VAL A 597 -7.64 5.81 22.10
C VAL A 597 -7.67 7.23 22.67
N GLU A 598 -6.88 8.16 22.13
CA GLU A 598 -6.95 9.57 22.54
C GLU A 598 -8.35 10.16 22.29
N LEU A 599 -8.90 9.99 21.08
CA LEU A 599 -10.25 10.44 20.75
C LEU A 599 -11.33 9.73 21.59
N LEU A 600 -11.17 8.43 21.87
CA LEU A 600 -12.05 7.66 22.75
C LEU A 600 -12.09 8.26 24.16
N ILE A 601 -10.92 8.55 24.73
CA ILE A 601 -10.81 9.18 26.05
C ILE A 601 -11.50 10.55 26.06
N LEU A 602 -11.28 11.37 25.03
CA LEU A 602 -11.94 12.68 24.92
C LEU A 602 -13.46 12.56 24.86
N LEU A 603 -13.99 11.60 24.08
CA LEU A 603 -15.43 11.36 23.97
C LEU A 603 -16.04 10.85 25.28
N VAL A 604 -15.36 9.92 25.98
CA VAL A 604 -15.80 9.42 27.28
C VAL A 604 -15.84 10.54 28.31
N VAL A 605 -14.80 11.37 28.38
CA VAL A 605 -14.77 12.52 29.30
C VAL A 605 -15.86 13.52 28.96
N TYR A 606 -16.07 13.80 27.67
CA TYR A 606 -17.14 14.67 27.23
C TYR A 606 -18.52 14.14 27.64
N GLU A 607 -18.76 12.83 27.55
CA GLU A 607 -20.02 12.21 28.00
C GLU A 607 -20.20 12.28 29.54
N ILE A 608 -19.09 12.22 30.32
CA ILE A 608 -19.13 12.28 31.79
C ILE A 608 -19.43 13.69 32.32
N PHE A 609 -18.91 14.74 31.66
CA PHE A 609 -18.99 16.13 32.14
C PHE A 609 -19.91 17.03 31.30
N GLY A 610 -20.27 16.65 30.07
CA GLY A 610 -21.10 17.45 29.18
C GLY A 610 -22.56 17.51 29.65
N GLU A 611 -23.05 18.71 29.96
CA GLU A 611 -24.44 18.94 30.39
C GLU A 611 -25.36 19.40 29.23
N SER A 612 -24.86 19.62 28.00
CA SER A 612 -25.62 20.34 26.96
C SER A 612 -25.71 19.70 25.58
N TYR A 613 -26.91 19.84 25.00
CA TYR A 613 -27.31 19.61 23.60
C TYR A 613 -27.63 18.17 23.11
N ARG A 614 -28.09 17.27 23.98
CA ARG A 614 -28.58 15.93 23.60
C ARG A 614 -29.79 15.89 22.64
N SER A 615 -30.49 17.02 22.42
CA SER A 615 -31.75 17.07 21.67
C SER A 615 -31.64 17.58 20.22
N SER A 616 -30.48 18.04 19.74
CA SER A 616 -30.34 18.49 18.35
C SER A 616 -29.83 17.37 17.47
N LEU A 617 -30.56 17.13 16.37
CA LEU A 617 -30.18 16.17 15.33
C LEU A 617 -28.72 16.37 14.87
N ALA A 618 -28.28 17.62 14.70
CA ALA A 618 -26.91 17.95 14.28
C ALA A 618 -25.85 17.48 15.30
N PHE A 619 -26.12 17.63 16.60
CA PHE A 619 -25.21 17.18 17.65
C PHE A 619 -25.12 15.65 17.72
N VAL A 620 -26.27 14.98 17.59
CA VAL A 620 -26.32 13.51 17.54
C VAL A 620 -25.55 12.99 16.33
N LEU A 621 -25.72 13.60 15.15
CA LEU A 621 -25.00 13.22 13.93
C LEU A 621 -23.48 13.40 14.07
N ILE A 622 -23.03 14.52 14.64
CA ILE A 622 -21.60 14.79 14.87
C ILE A 622 -21.02 13.77 15.87
N THR A 623 -21.68 13.56 17.01
CA THR A 623 -21.19 12.64 18.05
C THR A 623 -21.13 11.20 17.53
N ILE A 624 -22.16 10.72 16.84
CA ILE A 624 -22.17 9.38 16.21
C ILE A 624 -21.04 9.26 15.18
N SER A 625 -20.79 10.28 14.36
CA SER A 625 -19.70 10.25 13.38
C SER A 625 -18.31 10.13 14.03
N MET A 626 -18.12 10.76 15.20
CA MET A 626 -16.87 10.67 15.96
C MET A 626 -16.69 9.30 16.61
N TRP A 627 -17.74 8.74 17.22
CA TRP A 627 -17.71 7.36 17.72
C TRP A 627 -17.46 6.35 16.61
N PHE A 628 -18.06 6.54 15.44
CA PHE A 628 -17.83 5.72 14.26
C PHE A 628 -16.37 5.79 13.79
N MET A 629 -15.78 6.99 13.74
CA MET A 629 -14.37 7.20 13.41
C MET A 629 -13.44 6.49 14.40
N VAL A 630 -13.71 6.60 15.71
CA VAL A 630 -12.95 5.92 16.77
C VAL A 630 -13.03 4.40 16.63
N GLY A 631 -14.25 3.85 16.51
CA GLY A 631 -14.45 2.40 16.34
C GLY A 631 -13.75 1.88 15.10
N THR A 632 -13.82 2.64 14.00
CA THR A 632 -13.13 2.33 12.75
C THR A 632 -11.62 2.29 12.92
N TRP A 633 -11.01 3.32 13.51
CA TRP A 633 -9.56 3.41 13.69
C TRP A 633 -9.00 2.32 14.62
N LEU A 634 -9.78 1.88 15.61
CA LEU A 634 -9.36 0.83 16.54
C LEU A 634 -9.54 -0.58 15.98
N PHE A 635 -10.62 -0.84 15.22
CA PHE A 635 -11.03 -2.22 14.92
C PHE A 635 -11.04 -2.61 13.44
N ALA A 636 -10.93 -1.66 12.49
CA ALA A 636 -10.87 -2.00 11.06
C ALA A 636 -9.75 -3.00 10.70
N PRO A 637 -8.52 -2.93 11.29
CA PRO A 637 -7.47 -3.92 11.03
C PRO A 637 -7.87 -5.35 11.34
N PHE A 638 -8.70 -5.58 12.35
CA PHE A 638 -9.14 -6.92 12.74
C PHE A 638 -10.38 -7.35 11.96
N LEU A 639 -11.28 -6.40 11.65
CA LEU A 639 -12.49 -6.64 10.87
C LEU A 639 -12.20 -7.02 9.42
N PHE A 640 -11.17 -6.44 8.83
CA PHE A 640 -10.73 -6.73 7.47
C PHE A 640 -9.59 -7.76 7.38
N ASN A 641 -9.26 -8.43 8.50
CA ASN A 641 -8.27 -9.49 8.54
C ASN A 641 -8.94 -10.86 8.34
N PRO A 642 -8.58 -11.63 7.30
CA PRO A 642 -9.05 -13.00 7.13
C PRO A 642 -8.82 -13.82 8.42
N SER A 643 -9.82 -14.60 8.83
CA SER A 643 -9.76 -15.40 10.07
C SER A 643 -9.52 -14.59 11.35
N GLY A 644 -9.77 -13.27 11.33
CA GLY A 644 -9.48 -12.35 12.43
C GLY A 644 -10.29 -12.60 13.70
N PHE A 645 -11.38 -13.37 13.63
CA PHE A 645 -12.21 -13.75 14.77
C PHE A 645 -12.27 -15.26 15.00
N GLU A 646 -11.27 -16.01 14.51
CA GLU A 646 -11.16 -17.44 14.80
C GLU A 646 -10.44 -17.67 16.14
N TRP A 647 -11.10 -18.37 17.07
CA TRP A 647 -10.59 -18.54 18.44
C TRP A 647 -9.15 -19.09 18.50
N GLN A 648 -8.85 -20.14 17.73
CA GLN A 648 -7.53 -20.75 17.72
C GLN A 648 -6.44 -19.75 17.29
N LYS A 649 -6.73 -18.94 16.26
CA LYS A 649 -5.82 -17.91 15.75
C LYS A 649 -5.59 -16.81 16.77
N ILE A 650 -6.63 -16.39 17.47
CA ILE A 650 -6.52 -15.39 18.53
C ILE A 650 -5.63 -15.89 19.68
N VAL A 651 -5.70 -17.17 20.05
CA VAL A 651 -4.80 -17.76 21.07
C VAL A 651 -3.34 -17.76 20.59
N ASP A 652 -3.11 -18.10 19.32
CA ASP A 652 -1.77 -18.08 18.72
C ASP A 652 -1.23 -16.65 18.63
N ASP A 653 -2.07 -15.69 18.26
CA ASP A 653 -1.78 -14.26 18.20
C ASP A 653 -1.43 -13.67 19.57
N TRP A 654 -2.17 -14.06 20.62
CA TRP A 654 -1.85 -13.68 21.99
C TRP A 654 -0.44 -14.13 22.37
N THR A 655 -0.10 -15.36 22.02
CA THR A 655 1.20 -15.97 22.32
C THR A 655 2.32 -15.27 21.54
N ASP A 656 2.11 -14.98 20.26
CA ASP A 656 3.05 -14.26 19.39
C ASP A 656 3.29 -12.82 19.89
N TRP A 657 2.21 -12.07 20.16
CA TRP A 657 2.29 -10.71 20.69
C TRP A 657 2.94 -10.66 22.07
N SER A 658 2.57 -11.57 22.98
CA SER A 658 3.16 -11.66 24.32
C SER A 658 4.66 -11.96 24.28
N LYS A 659 5.11 -12.78 23.32
CA LYS A 659 6.54 -13.02 23.08
C LYS A 659 7.22 -11.76 22.51
N TRP A 660 6.63 -11.13 21.51
CA TRP A 660 7.17 -9.93 20.87
C TRP A 660 7.32 -8.75 21.84
N ILE A 661 6.31 -8.47 22.67
CA ILE A 661 6.34 -7.38 23.67
C ILE A 661 7.38 -7.64 24.76
N SER A 662 7.64 -8.92 25.09
CA SER A 662 8.56 -9.32 26.17
C SER A 662 10.02 -9.45 25.72
N ASN A 663 10.27 -9.70 24.43
CA ASN A 663 11.60 -9.91 23.88
C ASN A 663 12.47 -8.64 23.93
N ARG A 664 13.66 -8.75 24.51
CA ARG A 664 14.66 -7.68 24.47
C ARG A 664 15.25 -7.52 23.07
N GLY A 665 15.44 -6.28 22.65
CA GLY A 665 16.06 -5.94 21.38
C GLY A 665 17.59 -6.01 21.44
N GLY A 666 18.23 -5.64 20.33
CA GLY A 666 19.68 -5.60 20.20
C GLY A 666 20.11 -5.22 18.79
N ILE A 667 21.40 -4.94 18.61
CA ILE A 667 21.99 -4.66 17.28
C ILE A 667 21.78 -5.90 16.40
N GLY A 668 21.11 -5.72 15.26
CA GLY A 668 20.80 -6.81 14.31
C GLY A 668 19.52 -7.60 14.59
N VAL A 669 18.80 -7.32 15.68
CA VAL A 669 17.48 -7.95 15.93
C VAL A 669 16.40 -7.23 15.13
N SER A 670 15.67 -7.96 14.29
CA SER A 670 14.60 -7.38 13.47
C SER A 670 13.45 -6.83 14.30
N ALA A 671 12.84 -5.74 13.82
CA ALA A 671 11.67 -5.11 14.44
C ALA A 671 10.47 -6.09 14.59
N ASP A 672 10.43 -7.13 13.75
CA ASP A 672 9.36 -8.13 13.80
C ASP A 672 9.46 -9.10 14.97
N LYS A 673 10.65 -9.23 15.57
CA LYS A 673 10.93 -10.19 16.65
C LYS A 673 10.96 -9.55 18.04
N SER A 674 11.15 -8.23 18.13
CA SER A 674 11.24 -7.50 19.40
C SER A 674 10.55 -6.15 19.33
N TRP A 675 9.75 -5.86 20.37
CA TRP A 675 9.16 -4.54 20.59
C TRP A 675 10.20 -3.43 20.71
N GLU A 676 11.34 -3.70 21.36
CA GLU A 676 12.38 -2.71 21.58
C GLU A 676 12.99 -2.24 20.25
N SER A 677 13.35 -3.18 19.35
CA SER A 677 13.85 -2.84 18.01
C SER A 677 12.81 -2.10 17.18
N TRP A 678 11.53 -2.46 17.27
CA TRP A 678 10.44 -1.76 16.59
C TRP A 678 10.26 -0.33 17.11
N TRP A 679 10.23 -0.15 18.43
CA TRP A 679 10.04 1.15 19.07
C TRP A 679 11.18 2.12 18.77
N GLU A 680 12.43 1.62 18.69
CA GLU A 680 13.57 2.43 18.28
C GLU A 680 13.52 2.83 16.80
N LYS A 681 13.10 1.91 15.92
CA LYS A 681 12.95 2.16 14.48
C LYS A 681 11.83 3.17 14.19
N ASP A 682 10.69 3.05 14.88
CA ASP A 682 9.54 3.94 14.68
C ASP A 682 9.90 5.42 14.95
N GLN A 683 10.79 5.67 15.92
CA GLN A 683 11.24 7.00 16.34
C GLN A 683 12.45 7.55 15.56
N GLU A 684 12.94 6.84 14.55
CA GLU A 684 14.16 7.25 13.82
C GLU A 684 14.02 8.63 13.17
N HIS A 685 12.82 8.97 12.69
CA HIS A 685 12.49 10.29 12.12
C HIS A 685 12.77 11.48 13.06
N LEU A 686 12.68 11.28 14.38
CA LEU A 686 12.96 12.34 15.35
C LEU A 686 14.46 12.67 15.42
N LEU A 687 15.34 11.76 14.98
CA LEU A 687 16.79 11.99 14.93
C LEU A 687 17.18 12.96 13.81
N SER A 688 16.44 12.95 12.70
CA SER A 688 16.64 13.87 11.57
C SER A 688 15.84 15.18 11.70
N SER A 689 15.07 15.33 12.77
CA SER A 689 14.18 16.48 12.96
C SER A 689 14.95 17.73 13.36
N GLY A 690 14.65 18.85 12.71
CA GLY A 690 15.20 20.16 13.09
C GLY A 690 14.61 20.68 14.41
N ILE A 691 15.21 21.75 14.96
CA ILE A 691 14.77 22.38 16.22
C ILE A 691 13.28 22.75 16.19
N ARG A 692 12.78 23.24 15.05
CA ARG A 692 11.36 23.58 14.86
C ARG A 692 10.45 22.36 15.02
N GLY A 693 10.82 21.20 14.46
CA GLY A 693 10.08 19.96 14.60
C GLY A 693 10.00 19.50 16.06
N ILE A 694 11.12 19.57 16.79
CA ILE A 694 11.17 19.23 18.22
C ILE A 694 10.28 20.17 19.05
N ILE A 695 10.33 21.47 18.80
CA ILE A 695 9.46 22.45 19.49
C ILE A 695 7.98 22.14 19.22
N MET A 696 7.62 21.83 17.97
CA MET A 696 6.25 21.46 17.62
C MET A 696 5.78 20.19 18.32
N GLU A 697 6.64 19.16 18.45
CA GLU A 697 6.30 17.94 19.21
C GLU A 697 6.03 18.24 20.70
N ILE A 698 6.84 19.09 21.32
CA ILE A 698 6.65 19.51 22.71
C ILE A 698 5.35 20.32 22.86
N LEU A 699 5.09 21.26 21.95
CA LEU A 699 3.86 22.05 21.95
C LEU A 699 2.63 21.16 21.78
N LEU A 700 2.66 20.20 20.85
CA LEU A 700 1.58 19.25 20.67
C LEU A 700 1.39 18.40 21.95
N ALA A 701 2.46 17.90 22.56
CA ALA A 701 2.38 17.12 23.80
C ALA A 701 1.87 17.94 25.00
N SER A 702 2.08 19.25 25.01
CA SER A 702 1.65 20.14 26.09
C SER A 702 0.14 20.09 26.38
N ARG A 703 -0.67 19.73 25.37
CA ARG A 703 -2.14 19.61 25.47
C ARG A 703 -2.59 18.61 26.54
N PHE A 704 -1.82 17.55 26.79
CA PHE A 704 -2.16 16.53 27.78
C PHE A 704 -2.10 17.08 29.22
N PHE A 705 -1.21 18.04 29.48
CA PHE A 705 -1.07 18.68 30.79
C PHE A 705 -2.20 19.69 31.05
N ILE A 706 -2.62 20.43 30.02
CA ILE A 706 -3.79 21.32 30.07
C ILE A 706 -5.06 20.51 30.32
N TYR A 707 -5.18 19.38 29.61
CA TYR A 707 -6.27 18.42 29.79
C TYR A 707 -6.33 17.89 31.24
N GLN A 708 -5.19 17.50 31.82
CA GLN A 708 -5.12 17.05 33.21
C GLN A 708 -5.57 18.14 34.19
N PHE A 709 -5.08 19.37 33.99
CA PHE A 709 -5.46 20.52 34.81
C PHE A 709 -6.97 20.71 34.84
N GLY A 710 -7.62 20.67 33.67
CA GLY A 710 -9.07 20.80 33.57
C GLY A 710 -9.83 19.70 34.30
N LEU A 711 -9.35 18.45 34.28
CA LEU A 711 -9.99 17.35 35.02
C LEU A 711 -9.79 17.43 36.53
N VAL A 712 -8.58 17.77 36.98
CA VAL A 712 -8.26 17.92 38.41
C VAL A 712 -9.10 19.02 39.05
N TYR A 713 -9.44 20.07 38.30
CA TYR A 713 -10.30 21.16 38.74
C TYR A 713 -11.74 20.72 39.10
N HIS A 714 -12.21 19.61 38.54
CA HIS A 714 -13.57 19.07 38.75
C HIS A 714 -13.65 17.90 39.75
N LEU A 715 -12.53 17.51 40.39
CA LEU A 715 -12.54 16.46 41.41
C LEU A 715 -13.30 16.93 42.67
N SER A 716 -14.21 16.08 43.19
CA SER A 716 -15.00 16.40 44.39
C SER A 716 -14.19 16.38 45.69
N ILE A 717 -12.96 15.85 45.65
CA ILE A 717 -12.14 15.52 46.82
C ILE A 717 -11.57 16.77 47.50
N THR A 718 -11.33 17.85 46.73
CA THR A 718 -10.70 19.06 47.23
C THR A 718 -11.65 20.24 47.16
N ASN A 719 -12.04 20.79 48.32
CA ASN A 719 -12.81 22.04 48.42
C ASN A 719 -12.05 23.26 47.86
N SER A 720 -10.72 23.17 47.72
CA SER A 720 -9.88 24.22 47.11
C SER A 720 -9.63 23.92 45.63
N LYS A 721 -9.94 24.89 44.76
CA LYS A 721 -9.67 24.81 43.31
C LYS A 721 -8.33 25.47 42.92
N SER A 722 -7.32 25.30 43.76
CA SER A 722 -6.03 25.98 43.63
C SER A 722 -5.07 25.26 42.67
N PHE A 723 -4.15 26.00 42.05
CA PHE A 723 -3.04 25.43 41.26
C PHE A 723 -2.18 24.44 42.07
N LEU A 724 -2.21 24.55 43.41
CA LEU A 724 -1.51 23.66 44.32
C LEU A 724 -2.06 22.23 44.26
N VAL A 725 -3.37 22.03 44.09
CA VAL A 725 -3.97 20.70 43.90
C VAL A 725 -3.50 20.05 42.60
N TYR A 726 -3.36 20.85 41.53
CA TYR A 726 -2.74 20.40 40.30
C TYR A 726 -1.28 19.98 40.53
N GLY A 727 -0.47 20.81 41.22
CA GLY A 727 0.90 20.44 41.60
C GLY A 727 1.00 19.15 42.43
N ILE A 728 0.06 18.91 43.36
CA ILE A 728 -0.01 17.66 44.13
C ILE A 728 -0.29 16.45 43.24
N SER A 729 -1.12 16.59 42.20
CA SER A 729 -1.40 15.48 41.26
C SER A 729 -0.14 14.97 40.55
N TRP A 730 0.89 15.80 40.40
CA TRP A 730 2.19 15.39 39.85
C TRP A 730 3.00 14.53 40.83
N LEU A 731 2.81 14.68 42.15
CA LEU A 731 3.48 13.81 43.12
C LEU A 731 3.08 12.35 42.93
N VAL A 732 1.84 12.09 42.52
CA VAL A 732 1.36 10.74 42.16
C VAL A 732 2.11 10.20 40.94
N ILE A 733 2.33 11.05 39.94
CA ILE A 733 3.10 10.69 38.74
C ILE A 733 4.56 10.39 39.10
N PHE A 734 5.20 11.26 39.90
CA PHE A 734 6.58 11.06 40.35
C PHE A 734 6.73 9.81 41.22
N ALA A 735 5.80 9.55 42.14
CA ALA A 735 5.78 8.33 42.93
C ALA A 735 5.67 7.08 42.02
N GLY A 736 4.79 7.13 41.01
CA GLY A 736 4.68 6.07 40.00
C GLY A 736 6.00 5.86 39.25
N LEU A 737 6.67 6.92 38.81
CA LEU A 737 7.97 6.84 38.14
C LEU A 737 9.08 6.27 39.04
N ILE A 738 9.09 6.61 40.34
CA ILE A 738 10.05 6.09 41.33
C ILE A 738 9.83 4.58 41.54
N VAL A 739 8.58 4.16 41.74
CA VAL A 739 8.23 2.73 41.86
C VAL A 739 8.67 1.97 40.62
N MET A 740 8.38 2.52 39.43
CA MET A 740 8.77 1.92 38.15
C MET A 740 10.30 1.83 37.98
N LYS A 741 11.05 2.85 38.40
CA LYS A 741 12.52 2.84 38.42
C LYS A 741 13.05 1.75 39.36
N GLY A 742 12.45 1.61 40.55
CA GLY A 742 12.77 0.56 41.51
C GLY A 742 12.51 -0.84 40.93
N VAL A 743 11.35 -1.07 40.32
CA VAL A 743 11.00 -2.33 39.66
C VAL A 743 11.97 -2.66 38.51
N SER A 744 12.36 -1.66 37.72
CA SER A 744 13.32 -1.84 36.61
C SER A 744 14.72 -2.20 37.12
N TYR A 745 15.17 -1.58 38.21
CA TYR A 745 16.43 -1.93 38.87
C TYR A 745 16.40 -3.36 39.43
N CYS A 746 15.33 -3.72 40.16
CA CYS A 746 15.13 -5.09 40.66
C CYS A 746 15.06 -6.12 39.52
N LYS A 747 14.40 -5.79 38.40
CA LYS A 747 14.37 -6.64 37.19
C LYS A 747 15.77 -6.86 36.61
N ARG A 748 16.64 -5.84 36.60
CA ARG A 748 18.02 -5.97 36.12
C ARG A 748 18.90 -6.79 37.07
N SER A 749 18.74 -6.60 38.37
CA SER A 749 19.60 -7.22 39.38
C SER A 749 19.19 -8.64 39.76
N LEU A 750 17.90 -8.96 39.80
CA LEU A 750 17.37 -10.20 40.39
C LEU A 750 16.72 -11.16 39.39
N SER A 751 16.35 -10.71 38.18
CA SER A 751 15.56 -11.53 37.23
C SER A 751 16.27 -12.77 36.70
N ASN A 752 17.61 -12.78 36.64
CA ASN A 752 18.35 -13.92 36.09
C ASN A 752 18.70 -14.96 37.17
N ASN A 753 18.93 -14.53 38.42
CA ASN A 753 19.41 -15.41 39.49
C ASN A 753 18.34 -15.75 40.54
N TYR A 754 17.28 -14.94 40.71
CA TYR A 754 16.27 -15.11 41.77
C TYR A 754 14.84 -14.82 41.27
N GLN A 755 14.31 -15.68 40.39
CA GLN A 755 12.97 -15.51 39.80
C GLN A 755 11.83 -15.49 40.85
N LEU A 756 11.92 -16.30 41.91
CA LEU A 756 10.91 -16.35 42.97
C LEU A 756 10.86 -15.06 43.79
N ALA A 757 12.02 -14.53 44.19
CA ALA A 757 12.12 -13.26 44.91
C ALA A 757 11.56 -12.09 44.08
N PHE A 758 11.83 -12.09 42.77
CA PHE A 758 11.27 -11.08 41.88
C PHE A 758 9.73 -11.18 41.73
N ARG A 759 9.17 -12.40 41.70
CA ARG A 759 7.71 -12.60 41.70
C ARG A 759 7.06 -12.16 43.02
N LEU A 760 7.70 -12.45 44.16
CA LEU A 760 7.24 -11.99 45.48
C LEU A 760 7.27 -10.46 45.60
N ILE A 761 8.34 -9.81 45.15
CA ILE A 761 8.43 -8.34 45.12
C ILE A 761 7.31 -7.73 44.26
N LYS A 762 7.03 -8.31 43.08
CA LYS A 762 5.90 -7.88 42.24
C LYS A 762 4.56 -8.05 42.95
N GLY A 763 4.33 -9.20 43.59
CA GLY A 763 3.13 -9.48 44.37
C GLY A 763 2.96 -8.51 45.53
N LEU A 764 4.04 -8.20 46.24
CA LEU A 764 4.03 -7.27 47.37
C LEU A 764 3.73 -5.83 46.91
N ILE A 765 4.37 -5.35 45.83
CA ILE A 765 4.06 -4.05 45.23
C ILE A 765 2.58 -3.99 44.79
N PHE A 766 2.05 -5.06 44.21
CA PHE A 766 0.64 -5.13 43.81
C PHE A 766 -0.31 -5.08 45.01
N ILE A 767 -0.02 -5.83 46.07
CA ILE A 767 -0.82 -5.82 47.31
C ILE A 767 -0.74 -4.43 47.96
N THR A 768 0.45 -3.82 48.05
CA THR A 768 0.60 -2.46 48.60
C THR A 768 -0.20 -1.44 47.78
N PHE A 769 -0.14 -1.52 46.45
CA PHE A 769 -0.94 -0.66 45.57
C PHE A 769 -2.44 -0.88 45.76
N LEU A 770 -2.89 -2.13 45.83
CA LEU A 770 -4.30 -2.48 46.02
C LEU A 770 -4.80 -2.02 47.40
N SER A 771 -4.00 -2.18 48.45
CA SER A 771 -4.31 -1.68 49.80
C SER A 771 -4.43 -0.15 49.82
N ILE A 772 -3.50 0.57 49.18
CA ILE A 772 -3.56 2.03 49.04
C ILE A 772 -4.83 2.44 48.28
N LEU A 773 -5.15 1.78 47.16
CA LEU A 773 -6.35 2.05 46.37
C LEU A 773 -7.63 1.81 47.18
N ILE A 774 -7.71 0.69 47.91
CA ILE A 774 -8.86 0.35 48.77
C ILE A 774 -9.00 1.38 49.91
N THR A 775 -7.90 1.79 50.52
CA THR A 775 -7.92 2.79 51.62
C THR A 775 -8.36 4.17 51.10
N ILE A 776 -7.93 4.53 49.89
CA ILE A 776 -8.34 5.77 49.21
C ILE A 776 -9.84 5.74 48.83
N ILE A 777 -10.36 4.60 48.37
CA ILE A 777 -11.79 4.44 48.03
C ILE A 777 -12.66 4.36 49.29
N ALA A 778 -12.16 3.76 50.38
CA ALA A 778 -12.88 3.62 51.65
C ALA A 778 -12.96 4.93 52.45
N GLN A 779 -12.19 5.97 52.08
CA GLN A 779 -12.34 7.29 52.68
C GLN A 779 -13.66 7.94 52.22
N PRO A 780 -14.44 8.56 53.13
CA PRO A 780 -15.80 9.08 52.85
C PRO A 780 -15.92 10.17 51.77
N HIS A 781 -14.80 10.61 51.17
CA HIS A 781 -14.74 11.78 50.28
C HIS A 781 -14.42 11.44 48.82
N MET A 782 -14.14 10.17 48.46
CA MET A 782 -13.87 9.78 47.07
C MET A 782 -15.01 8.97 46.46
N THR A 783 -15.57 9.47 45.36
CA THR A 783 -16.57 8.71 44.57
C THR A 783 -15.89 7.81 43.53
N VAL A 784 -16.61 6.78 43.05
CA VAL A 784 -16.15 5.95 41.92
C VAL A 784 -15.88 6.82 40.68
N LYS A 785 -16.67 7.89 40.49
CA LYS A 785 -16.46 8.88 39.43
C LYS A 785 -15.09 9.57 39.58
N ASP A 786 -14.69 9.95 40.78
CA ASP A 786 -13.38 10.58 41.03
C ASP A 786 -12.22 9.65 40.70
N VAL A 787 -12.34 8.35 41.00
CA VAL A 787 -11.32 7.34 40.65
C VAL A 787 -11.14 7.23 39.13
N ILE A 788 -12.25 7.17 38.39
CA ILE A 788 -12.25 7.12 36.92
C ILE A 788 -11.62 8.39 36.35
N VAL A 789 -11.99 9.56 36.88
CA VAL A 789 -11.45 10.86 36.44
C VAL A 789 -9.94 10.95 36.71
N CYS A 790 -9.46 10.45 37.85
CA CYS A 790 -8.03 10.38 38.14
C CYS A 790 -7.26 9.51 37.13
N ILE A 791 -7.79 8.34 36.77
CA ILE A 791 -7.19 7.47 35.74
C ILE A 791 -7.17 8.19 34.38
N LEU A 792 -8.30 8.78 34.00
CA LEU A 792 -8.46 9.52 32.74
C LEU A 792 -7.60 10.79 32.69
N ALA A 793 -7.19 11.36 33.83
CA ALA A 793 -6.28 12.50 33.91
C ALA A 793 -4.81 12.08 33.87
N LEU A 794 -4.42 11.05 34.64
CA LEU A 794 -3.03 10.64 34.80
C LEU A 794 -2.49 9.87 33.59
N MET A 795 -3.30 9.02 32.96
CA MET A 795 -2.86 8.19 31.84
C MET A 795 -2.46 9.03 30.61
N PRO A 796 -3.26 10.01 30.12
CA PRO A 796 -2.84 10.87 29.02
C PRO A 796 -1.64 11.76 29.38
N THR A 797 -1.54 12.20 30.64
CA THR A 797 -0.38 12.98 31.11
C THR A 797 0.91 12.18 31.05
N GLY A 798 0.89 10.92 31.50
CA GLY A 798 2.04 10.04 31.40
C GLY A 798 2.44 9.74 29.96
N TRP A 799 1.47 9.63 29.05
CA TRP A 799 1.72 9.57 27.61
C TRP A 799 2.40 10.86 27.08
N GLY A 800 1.90 12.03 27.46
CA GLY A 800 2.48 13.32 27.11
C GLY A 800 3.95 13.47 27.55
N MET A 801 4.30 12.99 28.75
CA MET A 801 5.69 12.95 29.20
C MET A 801 6.57 12.03 28.35
N ILE A 802 6.04 10.88 27.89
CA ILE A 802 6.78 9.97 27.00
C ILE A 802 7.03 10.66 25.65
N LEU A 803 6.06 11.37 25.08
CA LEU A 803 6.23 12.10 23.82
C LEU A 803 7.32 13.18 23.94
N ILE A 804 7.30 13.97 25.01
CA ILE A 804 8.36 14.97 25.28
C ILE A 804 9.72 14.27 25.44
N ALA A 805 9.76 13.14 26.15
CA ALA A 805 10.99 12.38 26.34
C ALA A 805 11.53 11.79 25.02
N GLN A 806 10.66 11.38 24.10
CA GLN A 806 11.04 10.92 22.76
C GLN A 806 11.64 12.07 21.93
N ALA A 807 11.02 13.25 21.96
CA ALA A 807 11.54 14.44 21.28
C ALA A 807 12.92 14.88 21.84
N LEU A 808 13.16 14.69 23.14
CA LEU A 808 14.42 15.01 23.82
C LEU A 808 15.39 13.82 23.96
N ARG A 809 15.23 12.77 23.13
CA ARG A 809 16.00 11.52 23.19
C ARG A 809 17.52 11.70 23.29
N PRO A 810 18.19 12.57 22.49
CA PRO A 810 19.65 12.74 22.58
C PRO A 810 20.12 13.20 23.95
N TYR A 811 19.34 14.08 24.60
CA TYR A 811 19.66 14.59 25.94
C TYR A 811 19.41 13.53 27.02
N LEU A 812 18.26 12.84 26.96
CA LEU A 812 17.90 11.82 27.97
C LEU A 812 18.74 10.56 27.93
N ARG A 813 19.37 10.25 26.77
CA ARG A 813 20.38 9.19 26.68
C ARG A 813 21.65 9.54 27.46
N ARG A 814 22.07 10.82 27.45
CA ARG A 814 23.25 11.28 28.22
C ARG A 814 23.03 11.24 29.73
N THR A 815 21.80 11.49 30.18
CA THR A 815 21.45 11.54 31.61
C THR A 815 21.07 10.17 32.20
N GLY A 816 21.06 9.10 31.39
CA GLY A 816 20.76 7.72 31.84
C GLY A 816 19.26 7.40 32.07
N PHE A 817 18.38 8.39 31.95
CA PHE A 817 16.93 8.22 32.17
C PHE A 817 16.21 7.50 31.02
N TRP A 818 16.84 7.37 29.85
CA TRP A 818 16.24 6.70 28.68
C TRP A 818 15.77 5.26 28.99
N SER A 819 16.48 4.53 29.85
CA SER A 819 16.09 3.17 30.22
C SER A 819 14.75 3.11 30.97
N SER A 820 14.47 4.10 31.82
CA SER A 820 13.19 4.25 32.54
C SER A 820 12.07 4.66 31.61
N VAL A 821 12.31 5.62 30.70
CA VAL A 821 11.33 6.05 29.67
C VAL A 821 10.91 4.85 28.81
N ARG A 822 11.88 4.04 28.38
CA ARG A 822 11.62 2.83 27.61
C ARG A 822 10.78 1.82 28.39
N THR A 823 11.08 1.57 29.66
CA THR A 823 10.25 0.66 30.49
C THR A 823 8.82 1.20 30.59
N LEU A 824 8.64 2.49 30.86
CA LEU A 824 7.31 3.09 30.94
C LEU A 824 6.55 2.98 29.62
N ALA A 825 7.20 3.29 28.49
CA ALA A 825 6.61 3.14 27.16
C ALA A 825 6.15 1.70 26.90
N GLN A 826 6.92 0.69 27.30
CA GLN A 826 6.54 -0.73 27.17
C GLN A 826 5.23 -1.04 27.90
N TYR A 827 5.02 -0.48 29.10
CA TYR A 827 3.77 -0.67 29.85
C TYR A 827 2.58 0.00 29.18
N TYR A 828 2.74 1.20 28.62
CA TYR A 828 1.68 1.86 27.84
C TYR A 828 1.29 1.03 26.62
N GLU A 829 2.27 0.49 25.88
CA GLU A 829 2.02 -0.36 24.73
C GLU A 829 1.35 -1.70 25.13
N MET A 830 1.69 -2.25 26.30
CA MET A 830 1.01 -3.44 26.83
C MET A 830 -0.46 -3.16 27.18
N ILE A 831 -0.75 -2.01 27.82
CA ILE A 831 -2.11 -1.59 28.15
C ILE A 831 -2.93 -1.36 26.87
N MET A 832 -2.36 -0.67 25.89
CA MET A 832 -3.03 -0.44 24.60
C MET A 832 -3.29 -1.77 23.86
N GLY A 833 -2.30 -2.66 23.81
CA GLY A 833 -2.47 -3.98 23.21
C GLY A 833 -3.57 -4.79 23.89
N LEU A 834 -3.64 -4.79 25.22
CA LEU A 834 -4.73 -5.42 25.98
C LEU A 834 -6.10 -4.82 25.66
N LEU A 835 -6.20 -3.48 25.63
CA LEU A 835 -7.45 -2.77 25.34
C LEU A 835 -8.00 -3.13 23.95
N LEU A 836 -7.12 -3.34 22.97
CA LEU A 836 -7.51 -3.77 21.62
C LEU A 836 -7.80 -5.27 21.54
N PHE A 837 -7.00 -6.09 22.23
CA PHE A 837 -7.09 -7.55 22.16
C PHE A 837 -8.34 -8.09 22.85
N THR A 838 -8.73 -7.52 24.01
CA THR A 838 -9.87 -8.04 24.79
C THR A 838 -11.20 -8.03 24.02
N PRO A 839 -11.61 -6.94 23.34
CA PRO A 839 -12.84 -6.95 22.52
C PRO A 839 -12.76 -7.94 21.36
N VAL A 840 -11.61 -8.06 20.70
CA VAL A 840 -11.41 -8.99 19.58
C VAL A 840 -11.52 -10.44 20.05
N ALA A 841 -10.89 -10.78 21.17
CA ALA A 841 -10.97 -12.11 21.77
C ALA A 841 -12.39 -12.44 22.24
N PHE A 842 -13.11 -11.48 22.80
CA PHE A 842 -14.51 -11.65 23.18
C PHE A 842 -15.40 -11.93 21.95
N LEU A 843 -15.24 -11.18 20.86
CA LEU A 843 -15.97 -11.42 19.62
C LEU A 843 -15.61 -12.77 18.97
N ALA A 844 -14.35 -13.19 19.06
CA ALA A 844 -13.89 -14.48 18.54
C ALA A 844 -14.46 -15.69 19.28
N TRP A 845 -15.02 -15.49 20.49
CA TRP A 845 -15.76 -16.53 21.21
C TRP A 845 -17.04 -16.96 20.46
N PHE A 846 -17.60 -16.07 19.64
CA PHE A 846 -18.85 -16.30 18.93
C PHE A 846 -18.58 -16.78 17.49
N PRO A 847 -18.86 -18.06 17.15
CA PRO A 847 -18.52 -18.62 15.84
C PRO A 847 -19.14 -17.88 14.65
N PHE A 848 -20.35 -17.34 14.83
CA PHE A 848 -21.07 -16.62 13.78
C PHE A 848 -20.34 -15.36 13.32
N VAL A 849 -19.50 -14.74 14.16
CA VAL A 849 -18.75 -13.53 13.81
C VAL A 849 -17.70 -13.84 12.74
N SER A 850 -16.98 -14.95 12.88
CA SER A 850 -15.99 -15.41 11.90
C SER A 850 -16.64 -15.79 10.56
N GLU A 851 -17.81 -16.43 10.59
CA GLU A 851 -18.58 -16.73 9.38
C GLU A 851 -19.08 -15.47 8.67
N PHE A 852 -19.63 -14.51 9.42
CA PHE A 852 -20.08 -13.24 8.89
C PHE A 852 -18.92 -12.46 8.24
N GLN A 853 -17.79 -12.37 8.93
CA GLN A 853 -16.58 -11.75 8.40
C GLN A 853 -16.14 -12.39 7.08
N THR A 854 -16.08 -13.73 7.02
CA THR A 854 -15.61 -14.43 5.81
C THR A 854 -16.53 -14.17 4.61
N ARG A 855 -17.85 -14.13 4.82
CA ARG A 855 -18.85 -13.81 3.77
C ARG A 855 -18.78 -12.35 3.33
N MET A 856 -18.39 -11.45 4.23
CA MET A 856 -18.22 -10.02 3.93
C MET A 856 -16.94 -9.76 3.14
N LEU A 857 -15.85 -10.49 3.43
CA LEU A 857 -14.54 -10.26 2.82
C LEU A 857 -14.38 -10.91 1.44
N PHE A 858 -15.02 -12.07 1.23
CA PHE A 858 -14.80 -12.87 0.03
C PHE A 858 -16.09 -13.21 -0.70
N ASN A 859 -15.94 -13.51 -1.99
CA ASN A 859 -17.03 -14.02 -2.82
C ASN A 859 -17.61 -15.33 -2.24
N GLN A 860 -18.92 -15.53 -2.38
CA GLN A 860 -19.64 -16.71 -1.90
C GLN A 860 -19.03 -18.04 -2.37
N ALA A 861 -18.55 -18.10 -3.62
CA ALA A 861 -17.90 -19.31 -4.16
C ALA A 861 -16.60 -19.66 -3.41
N PHE A 862 -15.77 -18.64 -3.13
CA PHE A 862 -14.55 -18.83 -2.35
C PHE A 862 -14.85 -19.11 -0.88
N SER A 863 -15.81 -18.41 -0.28
CA SER A 863 -16.24 -18.62 1.12
C SER A 863 -16.73 -20.05 1.35
N ARG A 864 -17.54 -20.62 0.44
CA ARG A 864 -17.97 -22.04 0.51
C ARG A 864 -16.79 -23.01 0.37
N GLY A 865 -15.88 -22.76 -0.58
CA GLY A 865 -14.68 -23.57 -0.76
C GLY A 865 -13.77 -23.57 0.48
N LEU A 866 -13.61 -22.40 1.12
CA LEU A 866 -12.84 -22.23 2.35
C LEU A 866 -13.48 -22.98 3.53
N GLN A 867 -14.81 -22.91 3.68
CA GLN A 867 -15.55 -23.65 4.71
C GLN A 867 -15.37 -25.17 4.56
N ILE A 868 -15.50 -25.69 3.33
CA ILE A 868 -15.31 -27.11 3.04
C ILE A 868 -13.85 -27.52 3.31
N SER A 869 -12.87 -26.72 2.87
CA SER A 869 -11.46 -26.97 3.13
C SER A 869 -11.13 -27.00 4.63
N ARG A 870 -11.70 -26.10 5.43
CA ARG A 870 -11.53 -26.11 6.90
C ARG A 870 -12.14 -27.35 7.56
N ILE A 871 -13.30 -27.80 7.10
CA ILE A 871 -13.94 -29.02 7.61
C ILE A 871 -13.08 -30.24 7.29
N LEU A 872 -12.54 -30.33 6.06
CA LEU A 872 -11.67 -31.43 5.63
C LEU A 872 -10.29 -31.38 6.31
N GLY A 873 -9.69 -30.20 6.44
CA GLY A 873 -8.39 -29.97 7.10
C GLY A 873 -8.44 -30.14 8.62
N GLY A 874 -9.59 -29.87 9.25
CA GLY A 874 -9.85 -30.16 10.66
C GLY A 874 -9.81 -31.66 10.98
N GLY A 875 -10.03 -32.54 9.99
CA GLY A 875 -9.84 -33.99 10.11
C GLY A 875 -8.36 -34.39 10.20
N GLN A 876 -7.48 -33.77 9.41
CA GLN A 876 -6.07 -34.15 9.34
C GLN A 876 -5.22 -33.71 10.55
N LYS A 877 -5.61 -32.65 11.27
CA LYS A 877 -4.91 -32.21 12.49
C LYS A 877 -5.19 -33.10 13.71
N LYS A 878 -6.27 -33.91 13.71
CA LYS A 878 -6.59 -34.80 14.85
C LYS A 878 -5.71 -36.06 14.92
N ASP A 879 -5.05 -36.45 13.82
CA ASP A 879 -4.25 -37.69 13.78
C ASP A 879 -2.74 -37.50 13.99
N LYS A 880 -2.28 -36.27 14.31
CA LYS A 880 -0.87 -36.00 14.65
C LYS A 880 -0.69 -35.46 16.06
N SER A 881 -1.25 -36.16 17.04
CA SER A 881 -0.71 -36.14 18.41
C SER A 881 0.34 -37.25 18.53
N PRO A 882 1.63 -36.95 18.79
CA PRO A 882 2.59 -37.99 19.10
C PRO A 882 2.26 -38.52 20.50
N ARG A 883 1.64 -39.69 20.57
CA ARG A 883 1.81 -40.57 21.74
C ARG A 883 3.29 -40.95 21.79
N ASN A 884 4.10 -40.19 22.53
CA ASN A 884 5.27 -40.70 23.24
C ASN A 884 5.92 -39.62 24.12
N LYS A 885 5.97 -39.98 25.42
CA LYS A 885 6.61 -39.36 26.60
C LYS A 885 5.87 -38.21 27.28
#